data_AF-A0A8R7P5I3-F1
#
_entry.id   AF-A0A8R7P5I3-F1
#
_cell.length_a   1.000
_cell.length_b   1.000
_cell.length_c   1.000
_cell.angle_alpha   90.00
_cell.angle_beta   90.00
_cell.angle_gamma   90.00
#
_symmetry.space_group_name_H-M   'P 1'
#
loop_
_entity.id
_entity.type
_entity.pdbx_description
1 polymer ?
#
loop_
_entity_poly.entity_id
_entity_poly.type
_entity_poly.pdbx_seq_one_letter_code
_entity_poly.pdbx_strand_id
1 'polypeptide(L)'
;MDRARNFIPGPNQELLDIKPIRSLAPMFPAPMGVNINQSSTPPLVCVTPVGQFPTGFGGGNLPAFGSFATFSVTANGFSQAGTSANGAIDATPISAYKTRSSGATALNGDDEPYSGNQTSASGRKAKKRSAGLSADGSDGVKVKRPKPIYKNLVAGKELAFLPASPNNPREIVEAVHMTFEALRRRHLQMDETQDASRRADLKAGAIMMASNIRANVGKRVGTAPGVEIGDIFYFRMELCIIGLHAPSMGGIDYMSAKFGADEDSVAICIVAAGGYENEDDDTDTLVYSGSGGNSRNTEERHDQKLERGNLALERSMHRKNEIRVVRGFKDPAMVAGKIYIYDGLYKIQESWTERTKFGVNCFKYRLQREPGQRDGAAIWKMTQRWIQDPSTRGRVILRDLSSGTESIPVCLVNEVDHEKGPGQFTYTNQVKYLRPVSSMTPMQGCGCQSVCLPGDANCACGQHNGGDLPYSSSGVLVCRKPIVYECGEACHCTLNCRNRVSQKGIRFHFEVFRTANRGWGLRCWEPIRAGAFICEYTGEVIDELKVNLDDSEDDYIFQTVCPGEKTLKWNFGPELIGEQSTYVSAEEFQPLPIKISAKKMGNVSRFMNHSCSPNVLWQPVQYNHGDDKHPHIMFFALNHIAPMTELTYDYGVVGEETSHRAKTCLCGSLTCRGLF
;
A
#
# COMPACT_ATOMS: atom_id res chain seq x y z
N MET A 1 -20.56 -30.74 -2.00
CA MET A 1 -21.44 -31.86 -2.35
C MET A 1 -22.86 -31.47 -1.98
N ASP A 2 -23.76 -31.74 -2.93
CA ASP A 2 -25.22 -31.81 -2.91
C ASP A 2 -26.10 -30.60 -2.56
N ARG A 3 -27.08 -30.46 -3.45
CA ARG A 3 -27.87 -29.29 -3.82
C ARG A 3 -29.32 -29.51 -3.37
N ALA A 4 -29.92 -28.42 -2.93
CA ALA A 4 -31.33 -28.11 -2.67
C ALA A 4 -32.42 -29.18 -2.96
N ARG A 5 -33.35 -29.32 -2.01
CA ARG A 5 -34.73 -29.76 -2.27
C ARG A 5 -35.72 -28.64 -1.92
N ASN A 6 -36.63 -28.42 -2.85
CA ASN A 6 -37.73 -27.46 -2.83
C ASN A 6 -38.74 -27.76 -1.73
N PHE A 7 -39.25 -26.72 -1.06
CA PHE A 7 -40.42 -26.78 -0.18
C PHE A 7 -41.56 -25.95 -0.80
N ILE A 8 -42.70 -26.59 -1.02
CA ILE A 8 -43.97 -25.97 -1.41
C ILE A 8 -44.84 -25.89 -0.15
N PRO A 9 -45.40 -24.73 0.25
CA PRO A 9 -46.34 -24.67 1.36
C PRO A 9 -47.77 -25.03 0.91
N GLY A 10 -48.45 -25.88 1.68
CA GLY A 10 -49.86 -26.19 1.52
C GLY A 10 -50.79 -25.10 2.09
N PRO A 11 -52.09 -25.14 1.77
CA PRO A 11 -53.04 -24.07 2.08
C PRO A 11 -53.64 -24.29 3.46
N ASN A 12 -53.42 -23.33 4.37
CA ASN A 12 -54.30 -22.88 5.46
C ASN A 12 -53.47 -22.29 6.61
N GLN A 13 -53.35 -20.96 6.64
CA GLN A 13 -53.31 -20.23 7.90
C GLN A 13 -53.68 -18.75 7.69
N GLU A 14 -54.35 -18.22 8.70
CA GLU A 14 -55.35 -17.16 8.63
C GLU A 14 -54.79 -15.75 8.36
N LEU A 15 -55.56 -14.98 7.61
CA LEU A 15 -55.42 -13.53 7.44
C LEU A 15 -55.89 -12.83 8.74
N LEU A 16 -54.94 -12.28 9.50
CA LEU A 16 -55.24 -11.30 10.54
C LEU A 16 -55.02 -9.88 9.99
N ASP A 17 -56.13 -9.16 9.93
CA ASP A 17 -56.27 -7.75 9.54
C ASP A 17 -55.51 -6.85 10.55
N ILE A 18 -54.39 -6.26 10.15
CA ILE A 18 -53.64 -5.30 10.98
C ILE A 18 -53.85 -3.89 10.41
N LYS A 19 -54.64 -3.08 11.12
CA LYS A 19 -54.81 -1.64 10.87
C LYS A 19 -53.48 -0.88 11.04
N PRO A 20 -53.22 0.17 10.26
CA PRO A 20 -51.96 0.91 10.32
C PRO A 20 -51.87 1.76 11.61
N ILE A 21 -50.80 1.54 12.38
CA ILE A 21 -50.46 2.36 13.56
C ILE A 21 -49.78 3.65 13.10
N ARG A 22 -50.26 4.75 13.69
CA ARG A 22 -49.95 6.16 13.40
C ARG A 22 -48.46 6.48 13.58
N SER A 23 -47.93 7.27 12.65
CA SER A 23 -46.62 7.92 12.73
C SER A 23 -46.56 8.87 13.94
N LEU A 24 -45.53 8.73 14.77
CA LEU A 24 -45.19 9.70 15.83
C LEU A 24 -44.06 10.59 15.31
N ALA A 25 -44.35 11.89 15.19
CA ALA A 25 -43.34 12.92 14.92
C ALA A 25 -42.67 13.38 16.24
N PRO A 26 -41.36 13.70 16.24
CA PRO A 26 -40.68 14.21 17.44
C PRO A 26 -41.12 15.65 17.78
N MET A 27 -41.45 15.92 19.05
CA MET A 27 -41.55 17.27 19.60
C MET A 27 -40.22 17.67 20.24
N PHE A 28 -39.65 18.81 19.83
CA PHE A 28 -38.57 19.48 20.56
C PHE A 28 -39.17 20.49 21.55
N PRO A 29 -38.61 20.65 22.77
CA PRO A 29 -39.07 21.64 23.73
C PRO A 29 -38.61 23.05 23.34
N ALA A 30 -39.53 24.02 23.34
CA ALA A 30 -39.23 25.44 23.21
C ALA A 30 -38.90 26.05 24.58
N PRO A 31 -37.93 26.99 24.69
CA PRO A 31 -37.68 27.75 25.92
C PRO A 31 -38.81 28.75 26.19
N MET A 32 -39.17 28.90 27.47
CA MET A 32 -40.11 29.93 27.91
C MET A 32 -39.57 31.35 27.70
N GLY A 33 -40.40 32.23 27.14
CA GLY A 33 -40.27 33.67 27.33
C GLY A 33 -40.74 34.53 26.14
N VAL A 34 -41.80 35.30 26.38
CA VAL A 34 -42.28 36.50 25.66
C VAL A 34 -43.42 36.29 24.63
N ASN A 35 -44.57 36.88 24.98
CA ASN A 35 -45.81 37.04 24.21
C ASN A 35 -45.60 37.82 22.90
N ILE A 36 -46.17 37.31 21.79
CA ILE A 36 -46.27 37.99 20.50
C ILE A 36 -47.76 38.29 20.25
N ASN A 37 -48.10 39.57 20.09
CA ASN A 37 -49.33 40.01 19.43
C ASN A 37 -48.94 40.63 18.08
N GLN A 38 -49.19 39.93 16.98
CA GLN A 38 -50.01 40.38 15.85
C GLN A 38 -49.87 39.44 14.61
N SER A 39 -51.05 39.15 14.06
CA SER A 39 -51.47 38.55 12.78
C SER A 39 -50.53 38.72 11.56
N SER A 40 -50.55 37.94 10.48
CA SER A 40 -51.49 36.94 9.92
C SER A 40 -50.79 36.17 8.78
N THR A 41 -51.12 34.88 8.68
CA THR A 41 -50.80 33.87 7.65
C THR A 41 -51.59 34.09 6.31
N PRO A 42 -51.50 33.20 5.29
CA PRO A 42 -50.37 32.64 4.51
C PRO A 42 -50.76 32.59 2.98
N PRO A 43 -50.44 31.59 2.10
CA PRO A 43 -49.35 30.59 2.03
C PRO A 43 -48.65 30.47 0.62
N LEU A 44 -47.63 29.60 0.60
CA LEU A 44 -46.81 29.07 -0.50
C LEU A 44 -47.56 28.47 -1.71
N VAL A 45 -46.94 28.52 -2.90
CA VAL A 45 -47.05 27.51 -3.98
C VAL A 45 -45.70 27.35 -4.73
N CYS A 46 -45.24 26.11 -4.90
CA CYS A 46 -44.10 25.71 -5.76
C CYS A 46 -44.58 25.41 -7.20
N VAL A 47 -43.83 25.82 -8.24
CA VAL A 47 -44.02 25.34 -9.63
C VAL A 47 -42.66 25.23 -10.37
N THR A 48 -42.49 24.13 -11.10
CA THR A 48 -41.39 23.77 -12.04
C THR A 48 -41.43 24.60 -13.34
N PRO A 49 -40.33 24.80 -14.11
CA PRO A 49 -40.41 25.54 -15.36
C PRO A 49 -40.24 24.67 -16.62
N VAL A 50 -41.25 24.69 -17.49
CA VAL A 50 -41.13 24.60 -18.96
C VAL A 50 -42.19 25.53 -19.58
N GLY A 51 -41.76 26.46 -20.45
CA GLY A 51 -42.61 26.98 -21.56
C GLY A 51 -42.97 28.47 -21.63
N GLN A 52 -42.24 29.20 -22.50
CA GLN A 52 -42.67 30.19 -23.54
C GLN A 52 -43.40 31.53 -23.22
N PHE A 53 -42.66 32.65 -23.48
CA PHE A 53 -42.92 33.93 -24.23
C PHE A 53 -44.36 34.54 -24.37
N PRO A 54 -44.56 35.90 -24.49
CA PRO A 54 -43.91 36.75 -25.52
C PRO A 54 -43.75 38.31 -25.32
N THR A 55 -42.81 38.86 -26.10
CA THR A 55 -42.73 40.13 -26.89
C THR A 55 -43.21 41.51 -26.40
N GLY A 56 -42.32 42.52 -26.49
CA GLY A 56 -42.56 43.74 -27.32
C GLY A 56 -42.26 45.14 -26.74
N PHE A 57 -41.41 45.92 -27.45
CA PHE A 57 -41.15 47.40 -27.41
C PHE A 57 -40.39 47.99 -26.20
N GLY A 58 -39.37 48.86 -26.32
CA GLY A 58 -38.70 49.55 -27.43
C GLY A 58 -37.97 50.82 -26.90
N GLY A 59 -36.78 51.17 -27.43
CA GLY A 59 -36.30 52.57 -27.52
C GLY A 59 -35.17 53.08 -26.60
N GLY A 60 -33.92 52.91 -27.06
CA GLY A 60 -32.70 53.75 -26.95
C GLY A 60 -32.49 54.85 -25.88
N ASN A 61 -31.37 54.77 -25.14
CA ASN A 61 -30.15 55.59 -25.35
C ASN A 61 -29.02 55.22 -24.34
N LEU A 62 -27.78 55.16 -24.85
CA LEU A 62 -26.46 54.84 -24.21
C LEU A 62 -25.95 55.95 -23.25
N PRO A 63 -24.77 55.85 -22.57
CA PRO A 63 -23.76 54.75 -22.49
C PRO A 63 -23.18 54.44 -21.08
N ALA A 64 -22.32 53.40 -21.05
CA ALA A 64 -21.01 53.27 -20.36
C ALA A 64 -20.86 52.18 -19.28
N PHE A 65 -19.99 51.21 -19.61
CA PHE A 65 -19.15 50.31 -18.80
C PHE A 65 -19.72 49.71 -17.50
N GLY A 66 -19.73 48.41 -17.26
CA GLY A 66 -19.16 47.24 -17.91
C GLY A 66 -19.08 46.12 -16.85
N SER A 67 -19.46 44.89 -17.20
CA SER A 67 -18.94 43.67 -16.57
C SER A 67 -19.56 42.42 -17.19
N PHE A 68 -18.70 41.40 -17.37
CA PHE A 68 -18.95 39.96 -17.47
C PHE A 68 -20.05 39.42 -18.41
N ALA A 69 -19.63 38.57 -19.35
CA ALA A 69 -19.96 37.14 -19.29
C ALA A 69 -19.21 36.35 -20.38
N THR A 70 -18.48 35.33 -19.91
CA THR A 70 -18.35 33.97 -20.48
C THR A 70 -18.59 33.76 -21.96
N PHE A 71 -17.63 33.12 -22.65
CA PHE A 71 -17.95 32.10 -23.65
C PHE A 71 -16.94 30.96 -23.70
N SER A 72 -17.52 29.77 -23.82
CA SER A 72 -16.99 28.48 -24.20
C SER A 72 -16.10 28.54 -25.46
N VAL A 73 -15.11 27.66 -25.56
CA VAL A 73 -14.33 27.48 -26.79
C VAL A 73 -14.29 26.02 -27.20
N THR A 74 -14.90 25.75 -28.36
CA THR A 74 -14.55 24.68 -29.28
C THR A 74 -13.37 25.10 -30.17
N ALA A 75 -12.43 24.16 -30.30
CA ALA A 75 -11.43 23.90 -31.34
C ALA A 75 -10.98 24.95 -32.40
N ASN A 76 -9.65 24.88 -32.62
CA ASN A 76 -8.83 25.17 -33.82
C ASN A 76 -8.21 26.55 -34.01
N GLY A 77 -6.87 26.57 -33.90
CA GLY A 77 -6.01 26.86 -35.07
C GLY A 77 -5.30 28.21 -35.12
N PHE A 78 -3.98 28.14 -35.33
CA PHE A 78 -3.02 29.16 -35.78
C PHE A 78 -2.31 30.07 -34.74
N SER A 79 -1.12 29.59 -34.36
CA SER A 79 0.21 30.18 -34.60
C SER A 79 0.41 31.70 -34.50
N GLN A 80 1.21 32.13 -33.50
CA GLN A 80 2.33 33.04 -33.76
C GLN A 80 3.45 32.89 -32.72
N ALA A 81 4.67 33.06 -33.23
CA ALA A 81 5.95 32.74 -32.60
C ALA A 81 6.36 33.71 -31.49
N GLY A 82 7.11 33.18 -30.51
CA GLY A 82 7.87 33.94 -29.53
C GLY A 82 9.07 33.11 -29.07
N THR A 83 10.23 33.42 -29.64
CA THR A 83 11.54 32.83 -29.38
C THR A 83 12.04 33.10 -27.96
N SER A 84 12.50 32.07 -27.24
CA SER A 84 13.72 32.14 -26.42
C SER A 84 14.22 30.75 -26.03
N ALA A 85 15.55 30.65 -26.04
CA ALA A 85 16.34 29.44 -26.10
C ALA A 85 16.44 28.69 -24.76
N ASN A 86 16.44 27.36 -24.83
CA ASN A 86 17.34 26.50 -24.08
C ASN A 86 17.42 25.13 -24.79
N GLY A 87 18.66 24.71 -25.05
CA GLY A 87 19.01 23.62 -25.97
C GLY A 87 18.59 22.22 -25.51
N ALA A 88 18.57 21.33 -26.50
CA ALA A 88 18.23 19.92 -26.41
C ALA A 88 19.12 19.17 -25.41
N ILE A 89 18.49 18.32 -24.59
CA ILE A 89 19.19 17.29 -23.81
C ILE A 89 18.96 15.98 -24.56
N ASP A 90 20.00 15.54 -25.28
CA ASP A 90 20.04 14.23 -25.92
C ASP A 90 19.96 13.12 -24.87
N ALA A 91 18.95 12.25 -25.00
CA ALA A 91 18.85 11.03 -24.23
C ALA A 91 19.88 10.01 -24.75
N THR A 92 20.95 9.82 -23.99
CA THR A 92 21.99 8.83 -24.31
C THR A 92 21.51 7.41 -23.91
N PRO A 93 21.63 6.39 -24.78
CA PRO A 93 21.25 5.03 -24.44
C PRO A 93 22.31 4.37 -23.54
N ILE A 94 21.88 3.77 -22.43
CA ILE A 94 22.77 3.07 -21.49
C ILE A 94 23.18 1.71 -22.07
N SER A 95 24.43 1.63 -22.51
CA SER A 95 25.14 0.39 -22.84
C SER A 95 25.61 -0.34 -21.57
N ALA A 96 25.67 -1.66 -21.67
CA ALA A 96 26.06 -2.62 -20.65
C ALA A 96 27.41 -2.28 -19.97
N TYR A 97 27.41 -2.14 -18.66
CA TYR A 97 28.64 -2.06 -17.87
C TYR A 97 29.21 -3.45 -17.61
N LYS A 98 30.36 -3.72 -18.24
CA LYS A 98 31.29 -4.79 -17.88
C LYS A 98 32.15 -4.34 -16.70
N THR A 99 32.30 -5.23 -15.73
CA THR A 99 33.19 -5.14 -14.57
C THR A 99 34.65 -5.05 -15.02
N ARG A 100 35.43 -4.10 -14.48
CA ARG A 100 36.88 -4.26 -14.40
C ARG A 100 37.46 -3.70 -13.10
N SER A 101 38.44 -4.44 -12.64
CA SER A 101 39.17 -4.42 -11.38
C SER A 101 39.90 -3.11 -11.08
N SER A 102 39.89 -2.76 -9.80
CA SER A 102 40.70 -1.75 -9.11
C SER A 102 42.20 -1.94 -9.31
N GLY A 103 42.90 -0.85 -9.62
CA GLY A 103 44.36 -0.73 -9.57
C GLY A 103 44.73 0.71 -9.25
N ALA A 104 45.51 0.89 -8.18
CA ALA A 104 45.95 2.17 -7.62
C ALA A 104 46.92 2.92 -8.52
N THR A 105 46.85 4.24 -8.50
CA THR A 105 47.80 5.15 -9.17
C THR A 105 49.05 5.32 -8.31
N ALA A 106 50.22 5.05 -8.87
CA ALA A 106 51.51 5.56 -8.42
C ALA A 106 52.23 6.23 -9.60
N LEU A 107 53.09 7.18 -9.25
CA LEU A 107 53.60 8.30 -10.04
C LEU A 107 54.63 7.94 -11.13
N ASN A 108 54.61 8.77 -12.17
CA ASN A 108 55.61 9.13 -13.21
C ASN A 108 56.99 8.43 -13.26
N GLY A 109 57.45 8.17 -14.49
CA GLY A 109 58.86 8.10 -14.86
C GLY A 109 59.17 7.25 -16.11
N ASP A 110 59.13 7.90 -17.28
CA ASP A 110 60.02 7.81 -18.46
C ASP A 110 60.43 6.48 -19.15
N ASP A 111 60.61 6.65 -20.48
CA ASP A 111 61.33 5.86 -21.49
C ASP A 111 60.63 4.72 -22.26
N GLU A 112 60.04 5.12 -23.40
CA GLU A 112 60.25 4.70 -24.80
C GLU A 112 60.84 3.29 -25.16
N PRO A 113 60.59 2.80 -26.40
CA PRO A 113 60.13 1.44 -26.68
C PRO A 113 61.13 0.63 -27.54
N TYR A 114 60.97 -0.70 -27.60
CA TYR A 114 61.02 -1.43 -28.87
C TYR A 114 60.58 -2.91 -28.75
N SER A 115 59.64 -3.27 -29.62
CA SER A 115 59.48 -4.48 -30.43
C SER A 115 60.11 -5.83 -30.01
N GLY A 116 59.30 -6.88 -30.16
CA GLY A 116 59.70 -7.98 -31.04
C GLY A 116 59.67 -9.38 -30.46
N ASN A 117 58.62 -10.11 -30.85
CA ASN A 117 58.65 -11.51 -31.31
C ASN A 117 58.96 -12.66 -30.34
N GLN A 118 57.92 -13.51 -30.28
CA GLN A 118 57.94 -14.92 -30.66
C GLN A 118 58.50 -15.99 -29.70
N THR A 119 57.61 -16.99 -29.57
CA THR A 119 57.87 -18.43 -29.62
C THR A 119 58.31 -19.17 -28.35
N SER A 120 57.35 -19.97 -27.89
CA SER A 120 57.42 -21.43 -27.89
C SER A 120 58.42 -22.15 -26.97
N ALA A 121 57.79 -22.82 -26.01
CA ALA A 121 57.87 -24.26 -25.79
C ALA A 121 58.93 -24.83 -24.84
N SER A 122 58.37 -25.70 -23.98
CA SER A 122 58.90 -27.01 -23.61
C SER A 122 60.04 -27.07 -22.58
N GLY A 123 59.74 -27.68 -21.44
CA GLY A 123 60.77 -28.18 -20.53
C GLY A 123 60.22 -28.98 -19.36
N ARG A 124 59.75 -30.20 -19.61
CA ARG A 124 59.42 -31.19 -18.57
C ARG A 124 60.66 -31.49 -17.71
N LYS A 125 60.48 -31.69 -16.40
CA LYS A 125 61.13 -32.79 -15.66
C LYS A 125 60.44 -33.04 -14.32
N ALA A 126 59.87 -34.24 -14.21
CA ALA A 126 59.34 -34.81 -13.00
C ALA A 126 60.48 -35.38 -12.12
N LYS A 127 60.31 -35.34 -10.81
CA LYS A 127 60.96 -36.26 -9.87
C LYS A 127 59.91 -36.81 -8.90
N LYS A 128 59.92 -38.13 -8.77
CA LYS A 128 58.89 -38.98 -8.15
C LYS A 128 59.42 -39.57 -6.84
N ARG A 129 58.48 -40.08 -6.04
CA ARG A 129 58.57 -41.01 -4.88
C ARG A 129 58.39 -40.31 -3.53
N SER A 130 57.57 -40.81 -2.60
CA SER A 130 57.12 -42.20 -2.37
C SER A 130 55.74 -42.24 -1.71
N ALA A 131 54.98 -43.27 -2.05
CA ALA A 131 53.69 -43.64 -1.45
C ALA A 131 53.87 -44.77 -0.43
N GLY A 132 52.96 -44.83 0.56
CA GLY A 132 52.48 -46.06 1.22
C GLY A 132 50.98 -45.83 1.46
N LEU A 133 50.12 -46.36 0.59
CA LEU A 133 49.42 -47.65 0.68
C LEU A 133 48.51 -47.77 1.92
N SER A 134 47.19 -47.67 1.69
CA SER A 134 46.19 -48.63 2.19
C SER A 134 44.82 -48.42 1.51
N ALA A 135 44.38 -49.51 0.86
CA ALA A 135 43.02 -50.02 0.66
C ALA A 135 41.99 -49.32 -0.26
N ASP A 136 41.57 -50.15 -1.21
CA ASP A 136 40.46 -50.10 -2.17
C ASP A 136 39.07 -49.79 -1.62
N GLY A 137 38.20 -49.30 -2.53
CA GLY A 137 36.99 -50.08 -2.83
C GLY A 137 35.63 -49.40 -2.69
N SER A 138 35.07 -49.04 -3.85
CA SER A 138 33.64 -49.14 -4.23
C SER A 138 32.68 -47.97 -3.98
N ASP A 139 31.70 -47.97 -4.89
CA ASP A 139 30.76 -46.94 -5.29
C ASP A 139 29.85 -46.38 -4.20
N GLY A 140 29.45 -45.12 -4.38
CA GLY A 140 28.41 -44.49 -3.58
C GLY A 140 27.92 -43.18 -4.18
N VAL A 141 26.79 -43.25 -4.87
CA VAL A 141 25.92 -42.13 -5.25
C VAL A 141 25.89 -41.04 -4.18
N LYS A 142 26.25 -39.79 -4.54
CA LYS A 142 25.90 -38.61 -3.74
C LYS A 142 25.48 -37.43 -4.63
N VAL A 143 24.18 -37.35 -4.86
CA VAL A 143 23.47 -36.07 -5.08
C VAL A 143 23.74 -35.16 -3.88
N LYS A 144 24.34 -33.99 -4.12
CA LYS A 144 24.30 -32.84 -3.18
C LYS A 144 24.30 -31.51 -3.92
N ARG A 145 23.14 -30.85 -3.92
CA ARG A 145 22.97 -29.41 -3.62
C ARG A 145 21.97 -29.34 -2.46
N PRO A 146 21.97 -28.34 -1.54
CA PRO A 146 22.31 -26.93 -1.79
C PRO A 146 23.02 -26.17 -0.63
N LYS A 147 23.35 -24.88 -0.86
CA LYS A 147 23.07 -23.71 0.01
C LYS A 147 23.68 -22.43 -0.62
N PRO A 148 22.92 -21.35 -0.90
CA PRO A 148 23.46 -20.01 -0.77
C PRO A 148 23.22 -19.54 0.67
N ILE A 149 24.31 -19.34 1.41
CA ILE A 149 24.28 -18.70 2.72
C ILE A 149 24.37 -17.20 2.43
N TYR A 150 23.30 -16.45 2.65
CA TYR A 150 23.31 -14.99 2.56
C TYR A 150 24.18 -14.44 3.70
N LYS A 151 25.45 -14.17 3.41
CA LYS A 151 26.40 -13.47 4.28
C LYS A 151 26.82 -12.19 3.56
N ASN A 152 26.06 -11.12 3.73
CA ASN A 152 26.53 -9.80 3.32
C ASN A 152 26.80 -9.00 4.59
N LEU A 153 28.08 -8.93 4.96
CA LEU A 153 28.57 -7.97 5.93
C LEU A 153 28.61 -6.59 5.28
N VAL A 154 27.91 -5.63 5.88
CA VAL A 154 28.19 -4.21 5.68
C VAL A 154 28.77 -3.71 7.00
N ALA A 155 29.98 -3.15 6.98
CA ALA A 155 30.66 -2.59 8.15
C ALA A 155 30.81 -3.52 9.37
N GLY A 156 31.04 -4.82 9.16
CA GLY A 156 31.38 -5.75 10.26
C GLY A 156 30.20 -6.18 11.16
N LYS A 157 28.95 -5.81 10.83
CA LYS A 157 27.73 -6.32 11.50
C LYS A 157 26.92 -7.20 10.54
N GLU A 158 26.44 -8.33 11.06
CA GLU A 158 25.48 -9.20 10.38
C GLU A 158 24.12 -8.47 10.34
N LEU A 159 23.78 -7.86 9.21
CA LEU A 159 22.45 -7.30 9.03
C LEU A 159 21.52 -8.44 8.59
N ALA A 160 20.84 -9.04 9.57
CA ALA A 160 19.77 -10.01 9.33
C ALA A 160 18.51 -9.30 8.77
N PHE A 161 18.59 -8.78 7.54
CA PHE A 161 17.44 -8.23 6.80
C PHE A 161 16.42 -9.33 6.45
N LEU A 162 16.81 -10.59 6.54
CA LEU A 162 15.99 -11.74 6.18
C LEU A 162 15.60 -12.52 7.45
N PRO A 163 14.37 -13.06 7.52
CA PRO A 163 13.86 -13.73 8.71
C PRO A 163 14.76 -14.89 9.15
N ALA A 164 14.87 -15.10 10.46
CA ALA A 164 15.70 -16.15 11.06
C ALA A 164 15.26 -17.57 10.63
N SER A 165 14.00 -17.73 10.21
CA SER A 165 13.47 -18.99 9.67
C SER A 165 13.30 -18.90 8.14
N PRO A 166 14.16 -19.54 7.34
CA PRO A 166 14.06 -19.56 5.89
C PRO A 166 12.88 -20.41 5.36
N ASN A 167 12.03 -20.94 6.23
CA ASN A 167 11.01 -21.93 5.89
C ASN A 167 9.66 -21.33 5.48
N ASN A 168 9.43 -20.02 5.69
CA ASN A 168 8.18 -19.34 5.29
C ASN A 168 8.46 -18.33 4.15
N PRO A 169 8.12 -18.67 2.88
CA PRO A 169 8.31 -17.76 1.75
C PRO A 169 7.57 -16.42 1.89
N ARG A 170 6.43 -16.38 2.59
CA ARG A 170 5.65 -15.14 2.79
C ARG A 170 6.41 -14.13 3.63
N GLU A 171 7.01 -14.58 4.73
CA GLU A 171 7.82 -13.71 5.59
C GLU A 171 9.05 -13.16 4.87
N ILE A 172 9.65 -13.92 3.97
CA ILE A 172 10.76 -13.44 3.13
C ILE A 172 10.29 -12.32 2.20
N VAL A 173 9.17 -12.53 1.51
CA VAL A 173 8.56 -11.52 0.62
C VAL A 173 8.21 -10.25 1.39
N GLU A 174 7.58 -10.39 2.56
CA GLU A 174 7.22 -9.26 3.42
C GLU A 174 8.45 -8.52 3.94
N ALA A 175 9.46 -9.21 4.46
CA ALA A 175 10.69 -8.59 4.96
C ALA A 175 11.45 -7.83 3.86
N VAL A 176 11.56 -8.43 2.66
CA VAL A 176 12.18 -7.78 1.50
C VAL A 176 11.39 -6.54 1.09
N HIS A 177 10.05 -6.63 1.04
CA HIS A 177 9.21 -5.49 0.68
C HIS A 177 9.28 -4.37 1.72
N MET A 178 9.25 -4.71 3.01
CA MET A 178 9.40 -3.75 4.12
C MET A 178 10.76 -3.03 4.04
N THR A 179 11.83 -3.77 3.76
CA THR A 179 13.19 -3.20 3.58
C THR A 179 13.24 -2.24 2.40
N PHE A 180 12.62 -2.62 1.27
CA PHE A 180 12.51 -1.74 0.10
C PHE A 180 11.77 -0.44 0.45
N GLU A 181 10.61 -0.56 1.09
CA GLU A 181 9.78 0.58 1.42
C GLU A 181 10.45 1.51 2.45
N ALA A 182 11.15 0.97 3.46
CA ALA A 182 11.92 1.78 4.41
C ALA A 182 13.03 2.57 3.71
N LEU A 183 13.84 1.90 2.87
CA LEU A 183 14.90 2.55 2.11
C LEU A 183 14.35 3.59 1.11
N ARG A 184 13.24 3.28 0.45
CA ARG A 184 12.56 4.19 -0.48
C ARG A 184 12.03 5.42 0.23
N ARG A 185 11.35 5.27 1.38
CA ARG A 185 10.84 6.40 2.17
C ARG A 185 11.97 7.29 2.67
N ARG A 186 13.09 6.69 3.09
CA ARG A 186 14.27 7.46 3.51
C ARG A 186 14.90 8.23 2.35
N HIS A 187 15.11 7.60 1.20
CA HIS A 187 15.59 8.31 0.01
C HIS A 187 14.64 9.44 -0.42
N LEU A 188 13.33 9.21 -0.35
CA LEU A 188 12.36 10.26 -0.65
C LEU A 188 12.51 11.45 0.31
N GLN A 189 12.70 11.20 1.60
CA GLN A 189 12.94 12.26 2.60
C GLN A 189 14.24 13.03 2.33
N MET A 190 15.33 12.35 1.97
CA MET A 190 16.59 12.99 1.58
C MET A 190 16.47 13.81 0.29
N ASP A 191 15.79 13.25 -0.72
CA ASP A 191 15.57 13.91 -2.02
C ASP A 191 14.69 15.16 -1.86
N GLU A 192 13.72 15.13 -0.95
CA GLU A 192 12.89 16.29 -0.60
C GLU A 192 13.68 17.42 0.06
N THR A 193 14.75 17.10 0.81
CA THR A 193 15.66 18.09 1.40
C THR A 193 16.64 18.65 0.38
N GLN A 194 17.08 17.84 -0.59
CA GLN A 194 18.06 18.22 -1.61
C GLN A 194 17.45 18.75 -2.93
N ASP A 195 16.11 18.80 -3.01
CA ASP A 195 15.32 19.04 -4.24
C ASP A 195 15.81 18.22 -5.45
N ALA A 196 16.16 16.95 -5.20
CA ALA A 196 16.76 16.05 -6.18
C ALA A 196 15.71 15.23 -6.96
N SER A 197 16.17 14.51 -8.00
CA SER A 197 15.33 13.62 -8.80
C SER A 197 14.57 12.60 -7.93
N ARG A 198 13.24 12.61 -8.05
CA ARG A 198 12.28 11.93 -7.17
C ARG A 198 12.10 10.42 -7.46
N ARG A 199 13.08 9.75 -8.08
CA ARG A 199 13.04 8.30 -8.38
C ARG A 199 13.62 7.46 -7.26
N ALA A 200 13.12 7.69 -6.04
CA ALA A 200 13.52 6.96 -4.84
C ALA A 200 13.28 5.45 -4.98
N ASP A 201 12.28 5.04 -5.78
CA ASP A 201 12.01 3.64 -6.15
C ASP A 201 13.21 2.98 -6.83
N LEU A 202 13.83 3.65 -7.80
CA LEU A 202 14.98 3.13 -8.53
C LEU A 202 16.24 3.12 -7.67
N LYS A 203 16.45 4.16 -6.85
CA LYS A 203 17.59 4.24 -5.92
C LYS A 203 17.57 3.08 -4.92
N ALA A 204 16.44 2.91 -4.23
CA ALA A 204 16.26 1.82 -3.27
C ALA A 204 16.43 0.45 -3.94
N GLY A 205 15.84 0.26 -5.13
CA GLY A 205 15.96 -1.00 -5.85
C GLY A 205 17.37 -1.30 -6.35
N ALA A 206 18.12 -0.29 -6.80
CA ALA A 206 19.51 -0.47 -7.21
C ALA A 206 20.40 -0.90 -6.03
N ILE A 207 20.24 -0.27 -4.87
CA ILE A 207 20.98 -0.61 -3.64
C ILE A 207 20.67 -2.04 -3.21
N MET A 208 19.38 -2.40 -3.11
CA MET A 208 18.99 -3.76 -2.73
C MET A 208 19.49 -4.81 -3.71
N MET A 209 19.42 -4.54 -5.03
CA MET A 209 19.97 -5.44 -6.04
C MET A 209 21.49 -5.60 -5.92
N ALA A 210 22.23 -4.52 -5.68
CA ALA A 210 23.68 -4.55 -5.47
C ALA A 210 24.05 -5.34 -4.20
N SER A 211 23.22 -5.23 -3.16
CA SER A 211 23.35 -5.99 -1.90
C SER A 211 22.77 -7.41 -1.97
N ASN A 212 22.35 -7.89 -3.14
CA ASN A 212 21.71 -9.21 -3.34
C ASN A 212 20.48 -9.46 -2.44
N ILE A 213 19.74 -8.40 -2.08
CA ILE A 213 18.51 -8.47 -1.29
C ILE A 213 17.33 -8.49 -2.26
N ARG A 214 16.86 -9.70 -2.59
CA ARG A 214 15.70 -9.92 -3.46
C ARG A 214 14.97 -11.19 -3.02
N ALA A 215 13.65 -11.18 -3.09
CA ALA A 215 12.89 -12.41 -3.02
C ALA A 215 12.90 -13.09 -4.41
N ASN A 216 12.71 -14.41 -4.43
CA ASN A 216 12.56 -15.20 -5.66
C ASN A 216 13.59 -14.91 -6.77
N VAL A 217 14.90 -15.03 -6.46
CA VAL A 217 16.01 -14.71 -7.39
C VAL A 217 15.94 -15.48 -8.73
N GLY A 218 15.37 -16.68 -8.73
CA GLY A 218 15.21 -17.52 -9.92
C GLY A 218 13.84 -17.39 -10.58
N LYS A 219 13.82 -17.19 -11.89
CA LYS A 219 12.61 -17.26 -12.73
C LYS A 219 11.99 -18.66 -12.68
N ARG A 220 10.65 -18.71 -12.70
CA ARG A 220 9.87 -19.93 -12.70
C ARG A 220 8.51 -19.74 -13.38
N VAL A 221 7.96 -20.81 -13.90
CA VAL A 221 6.56 -20.93 -14.36
C VAL A 221 5.65 -21.14 -13.15
N GLY A 222 4.40 -20.68 -13.22
CA GLY A 222 3.40 -20.85 -12.16
C GLY A 222 3.52 -19.82 -11.04
N THR A 223 3.25 -20.21 -9.79
CA THR A 223 3.22 -19.29 -8.65
C THR A 223 4.62 -18.79 -8.25
N ALA A 224 4.67 -17.56 -7.71
CA ALA A 224 5.85 -17.02 -7.04
C ALA A 224 5.72 -17.28 -5.53
N PRO A 225 6.60 -18.09 -4.91
CA PRO A 225 6.52 -18.38 -3.47
C PRO A 225 6.43 -17.11 -2.61
N GLY A 226 5.45 -17.10 -1.70
CA GLY A 226 5.21 -15.99 -0.77
C GLY A 226 4.42 -14.80 -1.34
N VAL A 227 4.14 -14.79 -2.65
CA VAL A 227 3.30 -13.76 -3.30
C VAL A 227 1.90 -14.32 -3.50
N GLU A 228 0.90 -13.61 -2.99
CA GLU A 228 -0.49 -14.04 -2.96
C GLU A 228 -1.35 -13.23 -3.93
N ILE A 229 -2.37 -13.87 -4.51
CA ILE A 229 -3.32 -13.19 -5.40
C ILE A 229 -4.04 -12.09 -4.63
N GLY A 230 -4.03 -10.88 -5.18
CA GLY A 230 -4.53 -9.67 -4.53
C GLY A 230 -3.42 -8.80 -3.92
N ASP A 231 -2.17 -9.29 -3.78
CA ASP A 231 -1.05 -8.45 -3.38
C ASP A 231 -0.93 -7.24 -4.33
N ILE A 232 -0.71 -6.07 -3.74
CA ILE A 232 -0.63 -4.79 -4.44
C ILE A 232 0.77 -4.19 -4.38
N PHE A 233 1.14 -3.49 -5.44
CA PHE A 233 2.43 -2.84 -5.60
C PHE A 233 2.27 -1.45 -6.24
N TYR A 234 3.11 -0.48 -5.91
CA TYR A 234 3.01 0.88 -6.48
C TYR A 234 4.07 1.15 -7.53
N PHE A 235 5.19 0.43 -7.48
CA PHE A 235 6.29 0.56 -8.45
C PHE A 235 6.60 -0.76 -9.14
N ARG A 236 6.96 -0.67 -10.43
CA ARG A 236 7.49 -1.82 -11.19
C ARG A 236 8.74 -2.42 -10.52
N MET A 237 9.50 -1.59 -9.81
CA MET A 237 10.68 -2.02 -9.08
C MET A 237 10.35 -2.96 -7.91
N GLU A 238 9.20 -2.80 -7.26
CA GLU A 238 8.75 -3.75 -6.23
C GLU A 238 8.57 -5.15 -6.84
N LEU A 239 7.91 -5.24 -8.01
CA LEU A 239 7.74 -6.51 -8.74
C LEU A 239 9.09 -7.16 -9.07
N CYS A 240 10.11 -6.36 -9.39
CA CYS A 240 11.47 -6.81 -9.70
C CYS A 240 12.22 -7.32 -8.47
N ILE A 241 12.04 -6.70 -7.31
CA ILE A 241 12.74 -7.07 -6.07
C ILE A 241 12.08 -8.29 -5.42
N ILE A 242 10.75 -8.39 -5.54
CA ILE A 242 9.99 -9.54 -5.04
C ILE A 242 10.13 -10.77 -5.95
N GLY A 243 10.55 -10.56 -7.20
CA GLY A 243 10.76 -11.60 -8.19
C GLY A 243 9.48 -12.10 -8.85
N LEU A 244 8.41 -11.29 -8.81
CA LEU A 244 7.16 -11.58 -9.51
C LEU A 244 7.30 -11.34 -11.03
N HIS A 245 8.02 -10.28 -11.39
CA HIS A 245 8.26 -9.84 -12.77
C HIS A 245 9.62 -9.14 -12.90
N ALA A 246 10.55 -9.71 -13.67
CA ALA A 246 11.93 -9.23 -13.72
C ALA A 246 12.15 -7.93 -14.53
N PRO A 247 11.52 -7.70 -15.69
CA PRO A 247 11.69 -6.43 -16.41
C PRO A 247 11.06 -5.23 -15.68
N SER A 248 11.83 -4.17 -15.50
CA SER A 248 11.37 -2.92 -14.88
C SER A 248 10.45 -2.09 -15.79
N MET A 249 10.56 -2.25 -17.11
CA MET A 249 9.77 -1.50 -18.10
C MET A 249 8.94 -2.42 -19.02
N GLY A 250 9.55 -3.46 -19.60
CA GLY A 250 8.89 -4.36 -20.54
C GLY A 250 7.65 -5.04 -19.95
N GLY A 251 6.61 -5.27 -20.75
CA GLY A 251 5.35 -5.86 -20.26
C GLY A 251 5.35 -7.38 -20.14
N ILE A 252 6.31 -8.07 -20.75
CA ILE A 252 6.37 -9.53 -20.83
C ILE A 252 7.68 -10.02 -20.21
N ASP A 253 7.58 -10.89 -19.21
CA ASP A 253 8.69 -11.65 -18.65
C ASP A 253 8.63 -13.10 -19.13
N TYR A 254 9.78 -13.63 -19.55
CA TYR A 254 9.91 -14.96 -20.12
C TYR A 254 11.22 -15.63 -19.69
N MET A 255 11.27 -16.95 -19.83
CA MET A 255 12.45 -17.78 -19.54
C MET A 255 12.53 -18.96 -20.50
N SER A 256 13.71 -19.54 -20.65
CA SER A 256 13.86 -20.87 -21.24
C SER A 256 13.41 -21.93 -20.24
N ALA A 257 12.53 -22.82 -20.68
CA ALA A 257 12.04 -23.95 -19.89
C ALA A 257 12.19 -25.24 -20.71
N LYS A 258 12.53 -26.33 -20.01
CA LYS A 258 12.65 -27.66 -20.61
C LYS A 258 11.29 -28.36 -20.55
N PHE A 259 10.83 -28.84 -21.69
CA PHE A 259 9.62 -29.65 -21.83
C PHE A 259 10.01 -31.00 -22.43
N GLY A 260 10.43 -31.94 -21.58
CA GLY A 260 11.00 -33.20 -22.02
C GLY A 260 12.40 -32.99 -22.61
N ALA A 261 12.59 -33.36 -23.88
CA ALA A 261 13.85 -33.19 -24.60
C ALA A 261 14.02 -31.78 -25.22
N ASP A 262 12.92 -31.03 -25.39
CA ASP A 262 12.94 -29.71 -26.02
C ASP A 262 13.17 -28.58 -25.00
N GLU A 263 13.87 -27.53 -25.43
CA GLU A 263 14.00 -26.28 -24.67
C GLU A 263 13.32 -25.15 -25.43
N ASP A 264 12.28 -24.57 -24.82
CA ASP A 264 11.52 -23.46 -25.40
C ASP A 264 11.53 -22.24 -24.49
N SER A 265 11.52 -21.06 -25.12
CA SER A 265 11.24 -19.81 -24.42
C SER A 265 9.73 -19.69 -24.19
N VAL A 266 9.32 -19.60 -22.92
CA VAL A 266 7.92 -19.46 -22.51
C VAL A 266 7.73 -18.22 -21.63
N ALA A 267 6.58 -17.58 -21.78
CA ALA A 267 6.17 -16.47 -20.93
C ALA A 267 5.84 -16.96 -19.52
N ILE A 268 6.24 -16.20 -18.51
CA ILE A 268 6.03 -16.54 -17.09
C ILE A 268 5.21 -15.49 -16.35
N CYS A 269 5.28 -14.23 -16.77
CA CYS A 269 4.55 -13.13 -16.15
C CYS A 269 4.30 -12.02 -17.16
N ILE A 270 3.11 -11.42 -17.15
CA ILE A 270 2.78 -10.24 -17.93
C ILE A 270 2.24 -9.13 -17.03
N VAL A 271 2.51 -7.88 -17.42
CA VAL A 271 1.97 -6.68 -16.78
C VAL A 271 1.07 -5.95 -17.78
N ALA A 272 -0.23 -5.91 -17.48
CA ALA A 272 -1.25 -5.21 -18.25
C ALA A 272 -1.55 -3.86 -17.58
N ALA A 273 -0.90 -2.78 -18.03
CA ALA A 273 -0.97 -1.47 -17.36
C ALA A 273 -1.19 -0.29 -18.33
N GLY A 274 -2.00 -0.47 -19.38
CA GLY A 274 -2.41 0.62 -20.28
C GLY A 274 -1.31 1.21 -21.18
N GLY A 275 -0.23 0.47 -21.44
CA GLY A 275 0.77 0.85 -22.47
C GLY A 275 0.31 0.52 -23.90
N TYR A 276 -0.71 -0.32 -24.02
CA TYR A 276 -1.37 -0.74 -25.24
C TYR A 276 -2.88 -0.84 -24.96
N GLU A 277 -3.70 -0.79 -26.00
CA GLU A 277 -5.14 -1.03 -25.89
C GLU A 277 -5.37 -2.52 -25.59
N ASN A 278 -5.64 -2.83 -24.32
CA ASN A 278 -6.01 -4.16 -23.86
C ASN A 278 -7.50 -4.16 -23.52
N GLU A 279 -8.20 -5.26 -23.81
CA GLU A 279 -9.58 -5.44 -23.35
C GLU A 279 -9.53 -6.21 -22.03
N ASP A 280 -9.87 -5.50 -20.96
CA ASP A 280 -9.67 -5.98 -19.60
C ASP A 280 -10.89 -5.73 -18.70
N ASP A 281 -12.06 -5.44 -19.30
CA ASP A 281 -13.34 -5.20 -18.62
C ASP A 281 -13.85 -6.45 -17.89
N ASP A 282 -13.63 -7.62 -18.47
CA ASP A 282 -13.84 -8.92 -17.81
C ASP A 282 -12.74 -9.18 -16.76
N THR A 283 -13.12 -9.76 -15.63
CA THR A 283 -12.20 -10.16 -14.57
C THR A 283 -11.51 -11.48 -14.87
N ASP A 284 -12.15 -12.37 -15.63
CA ASP A 284 -11.62 -13.72 -15.91
C ASP A 284 -10.96 -13.84 -17.28
N THR A 285 -11.28 -12.93 -18.19
CA THR A 285 -10.65 -12.84 -19.52
C THR A 285 -9.73 -11.63 -19.58
N LEU A 286 -8.64 -11.74 -20.33
CA LEU A 286 -7.76 -10.62 -20.69
C LEU A 286 -7.33 -10.77 -22.15
N VAL A 287 -7.61 -9.76 -22.98
CA VAL A 287 -7.01 -9.67 -24.32
C VAL A 287 -5.77 -8.80 -24.23
N TYR A 288 -4.60 -9.44 -24.30
CA TYR A 288 -3.30 -8.80 -24.15
C TYR A 288 -2.66 -8.50 -25.50
N SER A 289 -2.19 -7.27 -25.67
CA SER A 289 -1.43 -6.86 -26.85
C SER A 289 0.05 -7.18 -26.69
N GLY A 290 0.65 -7.77 -27.73
CA GLY A 290 2.08 -8.04 -27.83
C GLY A 290 2.93 -6.77 -27.72
N SER A 291 4.23 -6.95 -27.54
CA SER A 291 5.19 -5.84 -27.41
C SER A 291 5.89 -5.53 -28.73
N GLY A 292 6.25 -4.26 -28.95
CA GLY A 292 6.99 -3.79 -30.12
C GLY A 292 6.17 -2.85 -30.99
N GLY A 293 6.83 -2.08 -31.85
CA GLY A 293 6.16 -1.23 -32.83
C GLY A 293 5.40 0.00 -32.30
N ASN A 294 5.29 0.16 -30.98
CA ASN A 294 4.54 1.25 -30.35
C ASN A 294 5.51 2.35 -29.87
N SER A 295 5.80 3.31 -30.74
CA SER A 295 6.54 4.52 -30.41
C SER A 295 5.61 5.74 -30.35
N ARG A 296 5.97 6.69 -29.48
CA ARG A 296 5.36 8.02 -29.45
C ARG A 296 5.66 8.78 -30.75
N ASN A 297 6.81 8.50 -31.37
CA ASN A 297 7.16 9.00 -32.68
C ASN A 297 6.47 8.16 -33.76
N THR A 298 5.70 8.80 -34.63
CA THR A 298 4.92 8.14 -35.69
C THR A 298 5.82 7.42 -36.69
N GLU A 299 7.02 7.95 -36.96
CA GLU A 299 7.98 7.38 -37.93
C GLU A 299 8.66 6.10 -37.46
N GLU A 300 8.64 5.83 -36.16
CA GLU A 300 9.24 4.63 -35.56
C GLU A 300 8.22 3.49 -35.37
N ARG A 301 6.96 3.72 -35.74
CA ARG A 301 5.92 2.71 -35.64
C ARG A 301 6.06 1.69 -36.77
N HIS A 302 6.06 0.42 -36.41
CA HIS A 302 6.26 -0.68 -37.34
C HIS A 302 5.52 -1.92 -36.86
N ASP A 303 5.21 -2.82 -37.79
CA ASP A 303 4.52 -4.07 -37.49
C ASP A 303 5.28 -4.87 -36.42
N GLN A 304 4.52 -5.41 -35.48
CA GLN A 304 5.10 -6.26 -34.45
C GLN A 304 5.70 -7.51 -35.09
N LYS A 305 6.82 -7.95 -34.51
CA LYS A 305 7.52 -9.18 -34.92
C LYS A 305 7.27 -10.29 -33.91
N LEU A 306 7.16 -11.52 -34.40
CA LEU A 306 7.00 -12.72 -33.58
C LEU A 306 8.37 -13.13 -33.00
N GLU A 307 8.90 -12.31 -32.11
CA GLU A 307 10.20 -12.50 -31.46
C GLU A 307 10.13 -12.16 -29.97
N ARG A 308 11.16 -12.53 -29.21
CA ARG A 308 11.30 -12.21 -27.78
C ARG A 308 10.03 -12.57 -26.99
N GLY A 309 9.38 -11.60 -26.36
CA GLY A 309 8.17 -11.80 -25.56
C GLY A 309 6.97 -12.29 -26.37
N ASN A 310 6.82 -11.85 -27.62
CA ASN A 310 5.70 -12.30 -28.48
C ASN A 310 5.88 -13.78 -28.84
N LEU A 311 7.09 -14.18 -29.22
CA LEU A 311 7.41 -15.59 -29.46
C LEU A 311 7.24 -16.44 -28.20
N ALA A 312 7.58 -15.89 -27.02
CA ALA A 312 7.40 -16.58 -25.75
C ALA A 312 5.92 -16.79 -25.40
N LEU A 313 5.05 -15.81 -25.67
CA LEU A 313 3.59 -15.96 -25.51
C LEU A 313 3.02 -17.00 -26.49
N GLU A 314 3.42 -16.95 -27.76
CA GLU A 314 2.99 -17.91 -28.77
C GLU A 314 3.38 -19.35 -28.38
N ARG A 315 4.64 -19.56 -27.96
CA ARG A 315 5.09 -20.86 -27.45
C ARG A 315 4.34 -21.27 -26.19
N SER A 316 4.01 -20.33 -25.31
CA SER A 316 3.21 -20.62 -24.12
C SER A 316 1.79 -21.08 -24.43
N MET A 317 1.17 -20.58 -25.49
CA MET A 317 -0.11 -21.10 -25.99
C MET A 317 0.00 -22.58 -26.37
N HIS A 318 1.03 -22.95 -27.15
CA HIS A 318 1.24 -24.34 -27.56
C HIS A 318 1.62 -25.27 -26.40
N ARG A 319 2.49 -24.81 -25.50
CA ARG A 319 2.93 -25.58 -24.32
C ARG A 319 1.91 -25.58 -23.18
N LYS A 320 0.87 -24.73 -23.24
CA LYS A 320 -0.21 -24.59 -22.26
C LYS A 320 0.28 -24.34 -20.83
N ASN A 321 1.41 -23.64 -20.69
CA ASN A 321 1.94 -23.30 -19.38
C ASN A 321 1.17 -22.11 -18.76
N GLU A 322 1.18 -22.04 -17.44
CA GLU A 322 0.57 -20.95 -16.69
C GLU A 322 1.43 -19.68 -16.75
N ILE A 323 0.76 -18.54 -16.87
CA ILE A 323 1.35 -17.20 -16.93
C ILE A 323 0.76 -16.37 -15.79
N ARG A 324 1.62 -15.75 -14.98
CA ARG A 324 1.20 -14.79 -13.97
C ARG A 324 0.71 -13.50 -14.63
N VAL A 325 -0.42 -12.97 -14.18
CA VAL A 325 -0.95 -11.69 -14.67
C VAL A 325 -0.94 -10.66 -13.56
N VAL A 326 -0.36 -9.49 -13.86
CA VAL A 326 -0.39 -8.32 -13.00
C VAL A 326 -1.15 -7.21 -13.73
N ARG A 327 -2.26 -6.74 -13.17
CA ARG A 327 -3.08 -5.67 -13.75
C ARG A 327 -2.74 -4.33 -13.12
N GLY A 328 -2.57 -3.30 -13.94
CA GLY A 328 -2.21 -1.95 -13.51
C GLY A 328 -3.40 -1.01 -13.60
N PHE A 329 -3.82 -0.46 -12.45
CA PHE A 329 -4.88 0.53 -12.33
C PHE A 329 -4.32 1.92 -12.03
N LYS A 330 -5.10 2.97 -12.28
CA LYS A 330 -4.74 4.34 -11.88
C LYS A 330 -4.80 4.45 -10.36
N ASP A 331 -3.77 5.03 -9.75
CA ASP A 331 -3.76 5.33 -8.32
C ASP A 331 -4.70 6.52 -8.02
N PRO A 332 -5.75 6.35 -7.19
CA PRO A 332 -6.62 7.46 -6.80
C PRO A 332 -5.88 8.55 -6.02
N ALA A 333 -4.82 8.21 -5.28
CA ALA A 333 -4.08 9.16 -4.44
C ALA A 333 -3.03 9.96 -5.21
N MET A 334 -2.62 9.52 -6.40
CA MET A 334 -1.57 10.16 -7.19
C MET A 334 -1.92 10.21 -8.68
N VAL A 335 -2.04 11.42 -9.23
CA VAL A 335 -2.51 11.67 -10.62
C VAL A 335 -1.77 10.85 -11.68
N ALA A 336 -0.45 10.68 -11.53
CA ALA A 336 0.39 9.90 -12.44
C ALA A 336 0.79 8.52 -11.89
N GLY A 337 0.30 8.14 -10.72
CA GLY A 337 0.60 6.88 -10.05
C GLY A 337 -0.18 5.71 -10.63
N LYS A 338 0.34 4.50 -10.41
CA LYS A 338 -0.32 3.25 -10.76
C LYS A 338 -0.28 2.28 -9.59
N ILE A 339 -1.30 1.44 -9.50
CA ILE A 339 -1.37 0.33 -8.55
C ILE A 339 -1.37 -0.95 -9.38
N TYR A 340 -0.41 -1.82 -9.11
CA TYR A 340 -0.25 -3.11 -9.77
C TYR A 340 -0.80 -4.19 -8.84
N ILE A 341 -1.78 -4.95 -9.29
CA ILE A 341 -2.43 -6.01 -8.54
C ILE A 341 -2.05 -7.34 -9.18
N TYR A 342 -1.50 -8.26 -8.39
CA TYR A 342 -1.27 -9.63 -8.85
C TYR A 342 -2.62 -10.38 -8.92
N ASP A 343 -3.04 -10.72 -10.13
CA ASP A 343 -4.39 -11.24 -10.41
C ASP A 343 -4.44 -12.76 -10.60
N GLY A 344 -3.31 -13.43 -10.41
CA GLY A 344 -3.18 -14.89 -10.44
C GLY A 344 -2.65 -15.44 -11.77
N LEU A 345 -2.97 -16.71 -12.01
CA LEU A 345 -2.49 -17.51 -13.13
C LEU A 345 -3.53 -17.59 -14.25
N TYR A 346 -3.02 -17.50 -15.47
CA TYR A 346 -3.80 -17.54 -16.70
C TYR A 346 -3.16 -18.49 -17.72
N LYS A 347 -3.96 -18.98 -18.67
CA LYS A 347 -3.49 -19.69 -19.86
C LYS A 347 -3.96 -18.96 -21.12
N ILE A 348 -3.15 -18.99 -22.17
CA ILE A 348 -3.54 -18.44 -23.47
C ILE A 348 -4.46 -19.45 -24.17
N GLN A 349 -5.66 -19.00 -24.55
CA GLN A 349 -6.61 -19.81 -25.31
C GLN A 349 -6.39 -19.70 -26.82
N GLU A 350 -6.12 -18.48 -27.29
CA GLU A 350 -5.96 -18.17 -28.71
C GLU A 350 -5.05 -16.95 -28.90
N SER A 351 -4.43 -16.88 -30.08
CA SER A 351 -3.66 -15.72 -30.55
C SER A 351 -4.07 -15.35 -31.98
N TRP A 352 -4.02 -14.07 -32.31
CA TRP A 352 -4.27 -13.56 -33.66
C TRP A 352 -3.48 -12.28 -33.92
N THR A 353 -3.51 -11.80 -35.15
CA THR A 353 -2.97 -10.49 -35.53
C THR A 353 -4.11 -9.54 -35.82
N GLU A 354 -4.05 -8.35 -35.24
CA GLU A 354 -5.03 -7.30 -35.42
C GLU A 354 -4.34 -6.00 -35.84
N ARG A 355 -4.95 -5.29 -36.80
CA ARG A 355 -4.43 -4.00 -37.24
C ARG A 355 -4.93 -2.92 -36.28
N THR A 356 -3.99 -2.29 -35.57
CA THR A 356 -4.29 -1.23 -34.60
C THR A 356 -4.92 0.00 -35.29
N LYS A 357 -5.50 0.90 -34.48
CA LYS A 357 -6.01 2.21 -34.95
C LYS A 357 -4.97 3.05 -35.71
N PHE A 358 -3.68 2.76 -35.52
CA PHE A 358 -2.57 3.42 -36.19
C PHE A 358 -2.09 2.70 -37.46
N GLY A 359 -2.83 1.68 -37.94
CA GLY A 359 -2.54 0.98 -39.19
C GLY A 359 -1.42 -0.07 -39.10
N VAL A 360 -0.91 -0.35 -37.90
CA VAL A 360 0.20 -1.26 -37.62
C VAL A 360 -0.34 -2.61 -37.12
N ASN A 361 0.25 -3.71 -37.59
CA ASN A 361 -0.08 -5.06 -37.15
C ASN A 361 0.42 -5.32 -35.72
N CYS A 362 -0.48 -5.78 -34.86
CA CYS A 362 -0.21 -6.11 -33.46
C CYS A 362 -0.67 -7.54 -33.16
N PHE A 363 0.13 -8.30 -32.43
CA PHE A 363 -0.28 -9.61 -31.94
C PHE A 363 -1.21 -9.45 -30.74
N LYS A 364 -2.30 -10.20 -30.72
CA LYS A 364 -3.26 -10.26 -29.63
C LYS A 364 -3.28 -11.68 -29.08
N TYR A 365 -3.39 -11.78 -27.77
CA TYR A 365 -3.45 -13.04 -27.04
C TYR A 365 -4.64 -12.99 -26.10
N ARG A 366 -5.59 -13.92 -26.22
CA ARG A 366 -6.70 -14.05 -25.26
C ARG A 366 -6.31 -15.00 -24.16
N LEU A 367 -6.16 -14.45 -22.96
CA LEU A 367 -5.85 -15.20 -21.74
C LEU A 367 -7.12 -15.48 -20.96
N GLN A 368 -7.25 -16.71 -20.47
CA GLN A 368 -8.28 -17.14 -19.55
C GLN A 368 -7.68 -17.42 -18.19
N ARG A 369 -8.31 -16.89 -17.15
CA ARG A 369 -7.94 -17.11 -15.76
C ARG A 369 -8.16 -18.57 -15.37
N GLU A 370 -7.19 -19.17 -14.66
CA GLU A 370 -7.36 -20.53 -14.14
C GLU A 370 -8.44 -20.55 -13.04
N PRO A 371 -9.34 -21.55 -13.06
CA PRO A 371 -10.48 -21.62 -12.13
C PRO A 371 -10.03 -21.93 -10.70
N GLY A 372 -10.86 -21.56 -9.71
CA GLY A 372 -10.64 -21.88 -8.30
C GLY A 372 -9.61 -20.99 -7.58
N GLN A 373 -9.06 -20.00 -8.26
CA GLN A 373 -8.18 -18.99 -7.66
C GLN A 373 -9.00 -17.87 -6.99
N ARG A 374 -8.49 -17.34 -5.87
CA ARG A 374 -9.06 -16.16 -5.19
C ARG A 374 -9.15 -14.95 -6.11
N ASP A 375 -10.10 -14.06 -5.88
CA ASP A 375 -10.25 -12.82 -6.65
C ASP A 375 -9.13 -11.82 -6.35
N GLY A 376 -8.51 -11.26 -7.40
CA GLY A 376 -7.56 -10.15 -7.30
C GLY A 376 -8.19 -8.85 -7.82
N ALA A 377 -8.13 -8.63 -9.13
CA ALA A 377 -8.65 -7.43 -9.78
C ALA A 377 -10.18 -7.29 -9.68
N ALA A 378 -10.91 -8.39 -9.49
CA ALA A 378 -12.36 -8.34 -9.26
C ALA A 378 -12.69 -7.61 -7.95
N ILE A 379 -11.92 -7.83 -6.87
CA ILE A 379 -12.08 -7.11 -5.60
C ILE A 379 -11.88 -5.61 -5.82
N TRP A 380 -10.83 -5.22 -6.56
CA TRP A 380 -10.58 -3.82 -6.90
C TRP A 380 -11.78 -3.18 -7.61
N LYS A 381 -12.25 -3.80 -8.71
CA LYS A 381 -13.40 -3.27 -9.47
C LYS A 381 -14.66 -3.18 -8.62
N MET A 382 -14.88 -4.15 -7.73
CA MET A 382 -16.00 -4.16 -6.80
C MET A 382 -15.92 -3.01 -5.81
N THR A 383 -14.78 -2.79 -5.15
CA THR A 383 -14.66 -1.69 -4.17
C THR A 383 -14.72 -0.32 -4.81
N GLN A 384 -14.21 -0.15 -6.04
CA GLN A 384 -14.37 1.11 -6.79
C GLN A 384 -15.85 1.45 -7.05
N ARG A 385 -16.70 0.46 -7.33
CA ARG A 385 -18.15 0.67 -7.46
C ARG A 385 -18.78 1.10 -6.14
N TRP A 386 -18.37 0.48 -5.03
CA TRP A 386 -18.87 0.85 -3.70
C TRP A 386 -18.45 2.25 -3.25
N ILE A 387 -17.23 2.67 -3.59
CA ILE A 387 -16.77 4.04 -3.29
C ILE A 387 -17.56 5.07 -4.09
N GLN A 388 -17.90 4.76 -5.35
CA GLN A 388 -18.71 5.65 -6.19
C GLN A 388 -20.17 5.68 -5.75
N ASP A 389 -20.72 4.54 -5.37
CA ASP A 389 -22.08 4.40 -4.85
C ASP A 389 -22.12 3.38 -3.69
N PRO A 390 -22.01 3.85 -2.44
CA PRO A 390 -22.03 2.98 -1.26
C PRO A 390 -23.32 2.16 -1.11
N SER A 391 -24.42 2.56 -1.79
CA SER A 391 -25.68 1.80 -1.72
C SER A 391 -25.62 0.46 -2.47
N THR A 392 -24.65 0.32 -3.38
CA THR A 392 -24.39 -0.94 -4.10
C THR A 392 -23.71 -2.00 -3.24
N ARG A 393 -23.21 -1.62 -2.05
CA ARG A 393 -22.75 -2.57 -1.04
C ARG A 393 -23.95 -3.33 -0.47
N GLY A 394 -24.16 -4.56 -0.93
CA GLY A 394 -25.21 -5.44 -0.40
C GLY A 394 -24.93 -5.89 1.04
N ARG A 395 -25.97 -6.41 1.72
CA ARG A 395 -25.89 -7.01 3.08
C ARG A 395 -25.37 -6.09 4.19
N VAL A 396 -25.58 -4.78 4.04
CA VAL A 396 -25.26 -3.77 5.06
C VAL A 396 -26.33 -3.78 6.15
N ILE A 397 -25.90 -3.86 7.41
CA ILE A 397 -26.77 -3.71 8.58
C ILE A 397 -27.01 -2.24 8.88
N LEU A 398 -25.94 -1.45 8.92
CA LEU A 398 -25.98 -0.02 9.17
C LEU A 398 -25.03 0.69 8.20
N ARG A 399 -25.54 1.72 7.52
CA ARG A 399 -24.76 2.49 6.52
C ARG A 399 -23.68 3.36 7.16
N ASP A 400 -23.91 3.82 8.38
CA ASP A 400 -22.94 4.63 9.11
C ASP A 400 -23.01 4.36 10.62
N LEU A 401 -22.01 3.65 11.13
CA LEU A 401 -21.81 3.41 12.55
C LEU A 401 -21.35 4.66 13.30
N SER A 402 -20.70 5.60 12.61
CA SER A 402 -20.22 6.85 13.22
C SER A 402 -21.33 7.87 13.46
N SER A 403 -22.50 7.67 12.86
CA SER A 403 -23.65 8.59 12.92
C SER A 403 -23.27 10.04 12.54
N GLY A 404 -22.44 10.20 11.51
CA GLY A 404 -21.95 11.49 11.02
C GLY A 404 -20.80 12.10 11.82
N THR A 405 -20.26 11.39 12.82
CA THR A 405 -19.08 11.86 13.58
C THR A 405 -17.82 11.84 12.72
N GLU A 406 -17.69 10.85 11.83
CA GLU A 406 -16.61 10.82 10.83
C GLU A 406 -17.04 11.54 9.55
N SER A 407 -16.06 12.09 8.83
CA SER A 407 -16.29 12.71 7.52
C SER A 407 -16.67 11.70 6.44
N ILE A 408 -16.24 10.43 6.61
CA ILE A 408 -16.54 9.32 5.72
C ILE A 408 -17.36 8.29 6.53
N PRO A 409 -18.54 7.87 6.04
CA PRO A 409 -19.38 6.89 6.73
C PRO A 409 -18.67 5.57 6.99
N VAL A 410 -18.90 5.00 8.18
CA VAL A 410 -18.35 3.69 8.56
C VAL A 410 -19.43 2.63 8.39
N CYS A 411 -19.31 1.78 7.39
CA CYS A 411 -20.32 0.75 7.12
C CYS A 411 -20.22 -0.41 8.13
N LEU A 412 -21.37 -0.99 8.50
CA LEU A 412 -21.47 -2.20 9.33
C LEU A 412 -22.09 -3.34 8.52
N VAL A 413 -21.38 -4.46 8.40
CA VAL A 413 -21.78 -5.60 7.57
C VAL A 413 -21.69 -6.91 8.34
N ASN A 414 -22.67 -7.79 8.15
CA ASN A 414 -22.59 -9.18 8.60
C ASN A 414 -22.95 -10.15 7.48
N GLU A 415 -21.99 -10.99 7.12
CA GLU A 415 -22.11 -12.02 6.08
C GLU A 415 -21.96 -13.43 6.66
N VAL A 416 -21.80 -13.57 7.97
CA VAL A 416 -21.42 -14.80 8.67
C VAL A 416 -22.60 -15.39 9.46
N ASP A 417 -23.26 -14.57 10.26
CA ASP A 417 -24.31 -15.00 11.18
C ASP A 417 -25.47 -13.99 11.24
N HIS A 418 -26.35 -14.11 12.24
CA HIS A 418 -27.53 -13.26 12.42
C HIS A 418 -27.34 -12.13 13.46
N GLU A 419 -26.13 -11.92 13.95
CA GLU A 419 -25.81 -10.84 14.90
C GLU A 419 -26.05 -9.47 14.24
N LYS A 420 -26.81 -8.59 14.89
CA LYS A 420 -27.27 -7.31 14.30
C LYS A 420 -26.27 -6.15 14.47
N GLY A 421 -25.16 -6.37 15.13
CA GLY A 421 -24.16 -5.34 15.37
C GLY A 421 -23.42 -5.57 16.68
N PRO A 422 -22.34 -4.82 16.91
CA PRO A 422 -21.60 -4.87 18.17
C PRO A 422 -22.46 -4.39 19.34
N GLY A 423 -22.02 -4.70 20.58
CA GLY A 423 -22.64 -4.17 21.79
C GLY A 423 -22.68 -2.63 21.81
N GLN A 424 -23.63 -2.06 22.54
CA GLN A 424 -23.87 -0.61 22.58
C GLN A 424 -22.65 0.14 23.13
N PHE A 425 -22.20 1.16 22.40
CA PHE A 425 -21.14 2.10 22.80
C PHE A 425 -21.40 3.47 22.14
N THR A 426 -20.73 4.50 22.64
CA THR A 426 -20.80 5.86 22.06
C THR A 426 -19.67 6.04 21.05
N TYR A 427 -20.00 6.35 19.80
CA TYR A 427 -18.97 6.68 18.81
C TYR A 427 -18.36 8.06 19.11
N THR A 428 -17.04 8.16 19.16
CA THR A 428 -16.29 9.44 19.26
C THR A 428 -15.08 9.38 18.35
N ASN A 429 -14.65 10.49 17.78
CA ASN A 429 -13.38 10.59 17.05
C ASN A 429 -12.29 11.34 17.84
N GLN A 430 -12.51 11.58 19.14
CA GLN A 430 -11.55 12.24 20.03
C GLN A 430 -11.26 11.40 21.27
N VAL A 431 -10.00 11.40 21.70
CA VAL A 431 -9.59 10.86 23.00
C VAL A 431 -10.08 11.76 24.13
N LYS A 432 -10.72 11.16 25.13
CA LYS A 432 -11.17 11.85 26.33
C LYS A 432 -10.16 11.67 27.45
N TYR A 433 -9.41 12.72 27.71
CA TYR A 433 -8.44 12.78 28.80
C TYR A 433 -9.11 12.97 30.17
N LEU A 434 -8.43 12.54 31.24
CA LEU A 434 -8.88 12.71 32.64
C LEU A 434 -9.03 14.17 33.05
N ARG A 435 -8.25 15.06 32.43
CA ARG A 435 -8.33 16.50 32.59
C ARG A 435 -8.48 17.14 31.21
N PRO A 436 -9.13 18.31 31.11
CA PRO A 436 -9.24 19.02 29.84
C PRO A 436 -7.86 19.29 29.24
N VAL A 437 -7.71 19.10 27.92
CA VAL A 437 -6.45 19.36 27.19
C VAL A 437 -5.99 20.81 27.39
N SER A 438 -6.93 21.76 27.50
CA SER A 438 -6.66 23.16 27.80
C SER A 438 -5.97 23.43 29.15
N SER A 439 -6.00 22.46 30.06
CA SER A 439 -5.31 22.53 31.36
C SER A 439 -3.93 21.88 31.35
N MET A 440 -3.54 21.25 30.24
CA MET A 440 -2.23 20.62 30.07
C MET A 440 -1.19 21.63 29.59
N THR A 441 0.09 21.30 29.77
CA THR A 441 1.20 22.12 29.26
C THR A 441 1.07 22.30 27.74
N PRO A 442 1.12 23.52 27.19
CA PRO A 442 1.06 23.72 25.74
C PRO A 442 2.37 23.29 25.07
N MET A 443 2.29 22.85 23.82
CA MET A 443 3.48 22.58 23.00
C MET A 443 4.09 23.88 22.47
N GLN A 444 5.42 23.89 22.30
CA GLN A 444 6.07 24.91 21.48
C GLN A 444 5.79 24.65 19.99
N GLY A 445 5.22 25.65 19.33
CA GLY A 445 4.98 25.61 17.88
C GLY A 445 6.14 26.17 17.07
N CYS A 446 6.15 25.88 15.77
CA CYS A 446 7.11 26.47 14.84
C CYS A 446 6.69 27.88 14.39
N GLY A 447 7.67 28.72 14.07
CA GLY A 447 7.47 30.03 13.43
C GLY A 447 7.34 30.01 11.90
N CYS A 448 7.21 28.85 11.27
CA CYS A 448 7.13 28.72 9.80
C CYS A 448 5.86 29.39 9.26
N GLN A 449 5.98 30.34 8.31
CA GLN A 449 4.86 31.17 7.85
C GLN A 449 3.85 30.45 6.93
N SER A 450 4.26 29.40 6.21
CA SER A 450 3.41 28.69 5.26
C SER A 450 3.30 27.20 5.61
N VAL A 451 4.27 26.41 5.19
CA VAL A 451 4.37 24.99 5.52
C VAL A 451 5.78 24.73 6.06
N CYS A 452 5.90 23.75 6.95
CA CYS A 452 7.23 23.29 7.37
C CYS A 452 7.93 22.63 6.17
N LEU A 453 9.14 23.08 5.88
CA LEU A 453 9.94 22.57 4.78
C LEU A 453 10.94 21.51 5.28
N PRO A 454 11.20 20.45 4.48
CA PRO A 454 12.27 19.49 4.77
C PRO A 454 13.62 20.20 4.89
N GLY A 455 14.41 19.79 5.90
CA GLY A 455 15.75 20.35 6.14
C GLY A 455 15.79 21.80 6.65
N ASP A 456 14.65 22.42 6.97
CA ASP A 456 14.63 23.76 7.56
C ASP A 456 15.12 23.72 9.01
N ALA A 457 16.35 24.17 9.22
CA ALA A 457 16.98 24.22 10.55
C ALA A 457 16.22 25.10 11.55
N ASN A 458 15.45 26.08 11.07
CA ASN A 458 14.69 27.01 11.94
C ASN A 458 13.31 26.47 12.35
N CYS A 459 12.89 25.32 11.79
CA CYS A 459 11.62 24.71 12.15
C CYS A 459 11.73 23.94 13.47
N ALA A 460 11.21 24.52 14.56
CA ALA A 460 11.18 23.87 15.87
C ALA A 460 10.54 22.47 15.84
N CYS A 461 9.44 22.28 15.09
CA CYS A 461 8.80 20.98 14.94
C CYS A 461 9.70 19.96 14.21
N GLY A 462 10.49 20.39 13.22
CA GLY A 462 11.49 19.54 12.58
C GLY A 462 12.60 19.13 13.54
N GLN A 463 13.08 20.07 14.36
CA GLN A 463 14.09 19.80 15.39
C GLN A 463 13.58 18.82 16.47
N HIS A 464 12.33 18.95 16.93
CA HIS A 464 11.71 17.98 17.84
C HIS A 464 11.66 16.55 17.26
N ASN A 465 11.61 16.43 15.93
CA ASN A 465 11.68 15.15 15.24
C ASN A 465 13.13 14.74 14.87
N GLY A 466 14.17 15.37 15.43
CA GLY A 466 15.56 15.02 15.15
C GLY A 466 16.10 15.62 13.85
N GLY A 467 15.59 16.78 13.44
CA GLY A 467 16.05 17.55 12.27
C GLY A 467 15.32 17.23 10.96
N ASP A 468 14.56 16.13 10.91
CA ASP A 468 13.79 15.72 9.74
C ASP A 468 12.28 15.78 10.01
N LEU A 469 11.50 16.10 8.98
CA LEU A 469 10.04 15.98 9.07
C LEU A 469 9.62 14.51 9.03
N PRO A 470 8.71 14.06 9.92
CA PRO A 470 8.37 12.65 10.08
C PRO A 470 7.54 12.07 8.91
N TYR A 471 6.92 12.92 8.11
CA TYR A 471 6.08 12.53 6.97
C TYR A 471 6.67 13.03 5.64
N SER A 472 6.55 12.20 4.60
CA SER A 472 6.84 12.61 3.22
C SER A 472 5.82 13.64 2.70
N SER A 473 6.11 14.25 1.54
CA SER A 473 5.16 15.10 0.80
C SER A 473 3.80 14.43 0.51
N SER A 474 3.75 13.10 0.44
CA SER A 474 2.50 12.34 0.23
C SER A 474 1.75 12.00 1.53
N GLY A 475 2.23 12.45 2.68
CA GLY A 475 1.60 12.21 3.99
C GLY A 475 1.81 10.80 4.55
N VAL A 476 2.75 10.02 4.02
CA VAL A 476 3.17 8.74 4.63
C VAL A 476 4.30 8.96 5.64
N LEU A 477 4.21 8.26 6.78
CA LEU A 477 5.22 8.20 7.84
C LEU A 477 6.51 7.58 7.28
N VAL A 478 7.65 8.27 7.45
CA VAL A 478 8.93 7.84 6.91
C VAL A 478 9.54 6.72 7.76
N CYS A 479 9.61 6.94 9.07
CA CYS A 479 10.16 6.01 10.04
C CYS A 479 9.41 6.08 11.38
N ARG A 480 9.40 4.97 12.11
CA ARG A 480 8.89 4.90 13.48
C ARG A 480 9.83 5.65 14.42
N LYS A 481 9.27 6.40 15.36
CA LYS A 481 9.99 7.12 16.44
C LYS A 481 9.36 6.78 17.79
N PRO A 482 10.02 7.04 18.93
CA PRO A 482 9.37 6.92 20.23
C PRO A 482 8.10 7.79 20.32
N ILE A 483 8.22 9.06 19.92
CA ILE A 483 7.11 10.01 19.76
C ILE A 483 7.35 10.79 18.46
N VAL A 484 6.29 11.02 17.70
CA VAL A 484 6.28 11.93 16.55
C VAL A 484 5.63 13.25 16.95
N TYR A 485 6.28 14.37 16.66
CA TYR A 485 5.74 15.70 16.97
C TYR A 485 5.15 16.35 15.73
N GLU A 486 3.83 16.44 15.67
CA GLU A 486 3.10 17.15 14.62
C GLU A 486 2.99 18.64 14.95
N CYS A 487 2.74 19.45 13.92
CA CYS A 487 2.41 20.86 14.12
C CYS A 487 1.04 21.00 14.77
N GLY A 488 0.97 21.76 15.85
CA GLY A 488 -0.25 22.05 16.62
C GLY A 488 -0.87 23.42 16.35
N GLU A 489 -1.83 23.81 17.18
CA GLU A 489 -2.44 25.16 17.14
C GLU A 489 -1.44 26.27 17.46
N ALA A 490 -0.40 25.97 18.25
CA ALA A 490 0.68 26.91 18.57
C ALA A 490 1.63 27.22 17.38
N CYS A 491 1.51 26.50 16.26
CA CYS A 491 2.36 26.70 15.08
C CYS A 491 1.77 27.76 14.14
N HIS A 492 2.64 28.58 13.53
CA HIS A 492 2.22 29.55 12.51
C HIS A 492 1.99 28.94 11.12
N CYS A 493 2.33 27.66 10.93
CA CYS A 493 2.14 26.98 9.65
C CYS A 493 0.68 26.61 9.41
N THR A 494 0.28 26.65 8.14
CA THR A 494 -1.08 26.40 7.67
C THR A 494 -1.58 24.99 7.96
N LEU A 495 -2.90 24.77 7.87
CA LEU A 495 -3.53 23.45 7.97
C LEU A 495 -3.08 22.47 6.86
N ASN A 496 -2.57 23.01 5.75
CA ASN A 496 -2.00 22.25 4.64
C ASN A 496 -0.53 21.84 4.88
N CYS A 497 0.05 22.19 6.03
CA CYS A 497 1.39 21.76 6.41
C CYS A 497 1.50 20.22 6.34
N ARG A 498 2.61 19.74 5.76
CA ARG A 498 2.90 18.30 5.65
C ARG A 498 3.13 17.63 7.00
N ASN A 499 3.45 18.41 8.04
CA ASN A 499 3.57 17.92 9.42
C ASN A 499 2.24 18.01 10.20
N ARG A 500 1.11 17.89 9.49
CA ARG A 500 -0.24 17.77 10.04
C ARG A 500 -0.93 16.63 9.29
N VAL A 501 -0.77 15.39 9.73
CA VAL A 501 -1.25 14.20 9.01
C VAL A 501 -2.36 13.54 9.79
N SER A 502 -2.04 13.03 10.97
CA SER A 502 -2.95 12.25 11.81
C SER A 502 -4.10 13.09 12.38
N GLN A 503 -3.84 14.36 12.70
CA GLN A 503 -4.88 15.28 13.18
C GLN A 503 -5.99 15.60 12.15
N LYS A 504 -5.82 15.18 10.88
CA LYS A 504 -6.82 15.39 9.83
C LYS A 504 -7.93 14.33 9.82
N GLY A 505 -7.84 13.34 10.72
CA GLY A 505 -8.83 12.27 10.83
C GLY A 505 -8.79 11.27 9.68
N ILE A 506 -9.80 10.42 9.63
CA ILE A 506 -9.92 9.29 8.71
C ILE A 506 -10.08 9.78 7.26
N ARG A 507 -9.47 9.03 6.32
CA ARG A 507 -9.47 9.31 4.87
C ARG A 507 -9.87 8.13 4.00
N PHE A 508 -10.38 7.06 4.61
CA PHE A 508 -10.69 5.79 3.98
C PHE A 508 -12.11 5.36 4.27
N HIS A 509 -12.72 4.61 3.35
CA HIS A 509 -14.01 3.96 3.57
C HIS A 509 -13.80 2.68 4.36
N PHE A 510 -14.04 2.79 5.67
CA PHE A 510 -13.97 1.64 6.56
C PHE A 510 -15.27 0.86 6.61
N GLU A 511 -15.11 -0.45 6.74
CA GLU A 511 -16.19 -1.40 6.97
C GLU A 511 -15.88 -2.23 8.21
N VAL A 512 -16.75 -2.13 9.21
CA VAL A 512 -16.79 -3.04 10.35
C VAL A 512 -17.56 -4.27 9.91
N PHE A 513 -16.93 -5.44 9.98
CA PHE A 513 -17.49 -6.68 9.46
C PHE A 513 -17.45 -7.81 10.51
N ARG A 514 -18.44 -8.70 10.46
CA ARG A 514 -18.44 -9.89 11.29
C ARG A 514 -17.40 -10.89 10.78
N THR A 515 -16.47 -11.30 11.64
CA THR A 515 -15.49 -12.35 11.34
C THR A 515 -16.05 -13.73 11.69
N ALA A 516 -15.41 -14.79 11.21
CA ALA A 516 -15.84 -16.17 11.49
C ALA A 516 -15.67 -16.58 12.97
N ASN A 517 -14.62 -16.10 13.65
CA ASN A 517 -14.20 -16.61 14.95
C ASN A 517 -13.53 -15.57 15.88
N ARG A 518 -13.43 -14.30 15.49
CA ARG A 518 -12.75 -13.23 16.24
C ARG A 518 -13.67 -12.07 16.59
N GLY A 519 -14.98 -12.27 16.48
CA GLY A 519 -15.95 -11.21 16.73
C GLY A 519 -16.07 -10.24 15.54
N TRP A 520 -16.10 -8.95 15.82
CA TRP A 520 -16.12 -7.88 14.80
C TRP A 520 -14.69 -7.51 14.39
N GLY A 521 -14.47 -7.30 13.09
CA GLY A 521 -13.20 -6.89 12.51
C GLY A 521 -13.34 -5.58 11.74
N LEU A 522 -12.22 -4.95 11.41
CA LEU A 522 -12.15 -3.75 10.57
C LEU A 522 -11.48 -4.07 9.23
N ARG A 523 -12.03 -3.60 8.12
CA ARG A 523 -11.40 -3.64 6.79
C ARG A 523 -11.64 -2.34 6.02
N CYS A 524 -10.90 -2.16 4.93
CA CYS A 524 -10.91 -0.94 4.12
C CYS A 524 -11.31 -1.26 2.67
N TRP A 525 -12.12 -0.41 2.02
CA TRP A 525 -12.46 -0.57 0.61
C TRP A 525 -11.34 -0.10 -0.33
N GLU A 526 -10.57 0.90 0.08
CA GLU A 526 -9.40 1.39 -0.64
C GLU A 526 -8.13 0.59 -0.33
N PRO A 527 -7.14 0.59 -1.26
CA PRO A 527 -5.79 0.17 -0.93
C PRO A 527 -5.16 1.14 0.07
N ILE A 528 -4.38 0.62 1.03
CA ILE A 528 -3.64 1.45 1.99
C ILE A 528 -2.14 1.27 1.75
N ARG A 529 -1.44 2.37 1.47
CA ARG A 529 0.01 2.36 1.24
C ARG A 529 0.77 2.19 2.55
N ALA A 530 1.97 1.58 2.50
CA ALA A 530 2.83 1.42 3.65
C ALA A 530 3.22 2.80 4.21
N GLY A 531 3.09 2.96 5.53
CA GLY A 531 3.28 4.23 6.23
C GLY A 531 2.10 5.20 6.13
N ALA A 532 0.99 4.87 5.45
CA ALA A 532 -0.19 5.72 5.46
C ALA A 532 -0.90 5.68 6.83
N PHE A 533 -1.38 6.84 7.28
CA PHE A 533 -2.19 6.97 8.49
C PHE A 533 -3.57 6.35 8.29
N ILE A 534 -4.01 5.52 9.25
CA ILE A 534 -5.28 4.78 9.19
C ILE A 534 -6.34 5.47 10.06
N CYS A 535 -6.13 5.47 11.38
CA CYS A 535 -7.01 6.12 12.36
C CYS A 535 -6.28 6.28 13.71
N GLU A 536 -6.87 7.04 14.61
CA GLU A 536 -6.45 7.13 16.02
C GLU A 536 -7.12 6.03 16.86
N TYR A 537 -6.45 5.52 17.92
CA TYR A 537 -7.12 4.74 18.96
C TYR A 537 -7.83 5.69 19.94
N THR A 538 -9.15 5.80 19.82
CA THR A 538 -9.93 6.73 20.65
C THR A 538 -10.71 6.01 21.75
N GLY A 539 -10.82 6.68 22.90
CA GLY A 539 -11.55 6.20 24.06
C GLY A 539 -11.34 7.11 25.27
N GLU A 540 -11.61 6.59 26.46
CA GLU A 540 -11.37 7.29 27.72
C GLU A 540 -9.99 6.93 28.27
N VAL A 541 -9.16 7.93 28.57
CA VAL A 541 -7.89 7.71 29.27
C VAL A 541 -8.19 7.33 30.71
N ILE A 542 -7.67 6.19 31.16
CA ILE A 542 -7.90 5.65 32.50
C ILE A 542 -6.67 5.80 33.40
N ASP A 543 -6.90 6.04 34.68
CA ASP A 543 -5.87 6.11 35.72
C ASP A 543 -5.69 4.73 36.37
N GLU A 544 -4.46 4.22 36.42
CA GLU A 544 -4.14 2.91 37.01
C GLU A 544 -4.61 2.78 38.46
N LEU A 545 -4.62 3.89 39.21
CA LEU A 545 -5.01 3.90 40.63
C LEU A 545 -6.53 3.82 40.84
N LYS A 546 -7.33 3.99 39.78
CA LYS A 546 -8.80 4.00 39.85
C LYS A 546 -9.46 2.83 39.14
N VAL A 547 -8.66 1.85 38.69
CA VAL A 547 -9.15 0.64 38.03
C VAL A 547 -9.98 -0.15 39.04
N ASN A 548 -11.29 -0.23 38.81
CA ASN A 548 -12.19 -1.00 39.66
C ASN A 548 -11.97 -2.50 39.40
N LEU A 549 -12.34 -3.36 40.34
CA LEU A 549 -12.29 -4.83 40.17
C LEU A 549 -13.06 -5.32 38.91
N ASP A 550 -14.06 -4.56 38.45
CA ASP A 550 -14.85 -4.81 37.22
C ASP A 550 -14.10 -4.52 35.89
N ASP A 551 -12.96 -3.81 35.92
CA ASP A 551 -12.12 -3.54 34.73
C ASP A 551 -11.18 -4.71 34.38
N SER A 552 -11.31 -5.84 35.09
CA SER A 552 -10.66 -7.11 34.74
C SER A 552 -11.24 -7.77 33.47
N GLU A 553 -12.45 -7.38 33.05
CA GLU A 553 -13.16 -7.87 31.86
C GLU A 553 -13.25 -6.84 30.71
N ASP A 554 -12.39 -5.82 30.68
CA ASP A 554 -12.38 -4.86 29.57
C ASP A 554 -11.45 -5.30 28.42
N ASP A 555 -12.07 -5.83 27.37
CA ASP A 555 -11.42 -6.29 26.14
C ASP A 555 -10.98 -5.16 25.20
N TYR A 556 -11.33 -3.92 25.52
CA TYR A 556 -11.10 -2.74 24.70
C TYR A 556 -10.11 -1.77 25.34
N ILE A 557 -9.20 -2.26 26.19
CA ILE A 557 -8.09 -1.45 26.72
C ILE A 557 -6.91 -1.51 25.75
N PHE A 558 -6.46 -0.34 25.31
CA PHE A 558 -5.17 -0.17 24.67
C PHE A 558 -4.10 0.19 25.71
N GLN A 559 -2.99 -0.53 25.67
CA GLN A 559 -1.77 -0.25 26.41
C GLN A 559 -0.57 -0.31 25.47
N THR A 560 0.43 0.52 25.67
CA THR A 560 1.65 0.56 24.84
C THR A 560 2.62 -0.56 25.21
N VAL A 561 2.21 -1.80 25.02
CA VAL A 561 3.06 -2.98 25.22
C VAL A 561 4.01 -3.17 24.04
N CYS A 562 5.16 -3.81 24.29
CA CYS A 562 6.16 -4.02 23.24
C CYS A 562 5.53 -4.77 22.05
N PRO A 563 5.56 -4.20 20.83
CA PRO A 563 5.05 -4.89 19.66
C PRO A 563 6.01 -6.00 19.23
N GLY A 564 5.53 -6.94 18.43
CA GLY A 564 6.35 -8.01 17.86
C GLY A 564 7.48 -7.52 16.95
N GLU A 565 8.46 -8.41 16.73
CA GLU A 565 9.69 -8.14 15.98
C GLU A 565 9.45 -7.55 14.59
N LYS A 566 8.41 -8.03 13.88
CA LYS A 566 8.01 -7.49 12.56
C LYS A 566 7.79 -5.97 12.61
N THR A 567 7.08 -5.49 13.62
CA THR A 567 6.80 -4.06 13.80
C THR A 567 8.06 -3.28 14.19
N LEU A 568 8.90 -3.84 15.06
CA LEU A 568 10.17 -3.21 15.47
C LEU A 568 11.16 -3.09 14.29
N LYS A 569 11.12 -4.04 13.36
CA LYS A 569 11.95 -4.06 12.15
C LYS A 569 11.42 -3.21 10.99
N TRP A 570 10.32 -2.48 11.17
CA TRP A 570 9.70 -1.68 10.11
C TRP A 570 10.61 -0.60 9.51
N ASN A 571 11.61 -0.15 10.28
CA ASN A 571 12.60 0.83 9.85
C ASN A 571 13.86 0.24 9.20
N PHE A 572 13.99 -1.09 9.05
CA PHE A 572 15.22 -1.71 8.54
C PHE A 572 15.40 -1.41 7.05
N GLY A 573 16.59 -1.03 6.63
CA GLY A 573 16.92 -0.70 5.25
C GLY A 573 17.91 0.46 5.11
N PRO A 574 17.68 1.60 5.80
CA PRO A 574 18.62 2.73 5.81
C PRO A 574 20.04 2.38 6.28
N GLU A 575 20.24 1.27 6.99
CA GLU A 575 21.59 0.77 7.31
C GLU A 575 22.41 0.45 6.05
N LEU A 576 21.76 0.13 4.93
CA LEU A 576 22.42 -0.10 3.63
C LEU A 576 23.05 1.16 3.03
N ILE A 577 22.63 2.34 3.47
CA ILE A 577 23.23 3.63 3.09
C ILE A 577 24.12 4.22 4.19
N GLY A 578 24.48 3.40 5.18
CA GLY A 578 25.41 3.77 6.25
C GLY A 578 24.77 4.47 7.46
N GLU A 579 23.44 4.51 7.55
CA GLU A 579 22.76 5.05 8.74
C GLU A 579 22.86 4.08 9.92
N GLN A 580 22.87 4.64 11.13
CA GLN A 580 22.83 3.83 12.35
C GLN A 580 21.45 3.18 12.48
N SER A 581 21.44 1.92 12.93
CA SER A 581 20.17 1.22 13.13
C SER A 581 19.35 1.90 14.22
N THR A 582 18.07 2.10 13.93
CA THR A 582 17.06 2.61 14.88
C THR A 582 16.30 1.48 15.57
N TYR A 583 16.77 0.24 15.44
CA TYR A 583 16.21 -0.91 16.12
C TYR A 583 16.24 -0.72 17.63
N VAL A 584 15.12 -0.98 18.28
CA VAL A 584 15.02 -1.07 19.74
C VAL A 584 14.66 -2.52 20.05
N SER A 585 15.44 -3.17 20.91
CA SER A 585 15.14 -4.54 21.30
C SER A 585 13.88 -4.62 22.17
N ALA A 586 13.31 -5.81 22.34
CA ALA A 586 12.14 -5.98 23.20
C ALA A 586 12.46 -5.66 24.67
N GLU A 587 13.70 -5.91 25.09
CA GLU A 587 14.20 -5.64 26.44
C GLU A 587 14.45 -4.14 26.69
N GLU A 588 14.84 -3.40 25.65
CA GLU A 588 15.07 -1.96 25.71
C GLU A 588 13.76 -1.15 25.59
N PHE A 589 12.70 -1.75 25.07
CA PHE A 589 11.43 -1.09 24.84
C PHE A 589 10.77 -0.65 26.16
N GLN A 590 10.49 0.65 26.29
CA GLN A 590 9.81 1.22 27.44
C GLN A 590 8.36 1.58 27.09
N PRO A 591 7.35 0.94 27.72
CA PRO A 591 5.96 1.34 27.62
C PRO A 591 5.73 2.78 28.10
N LEU A 592 4.80 3.48 27.46
CA LEU A 592 4.23 4.71 27.98
C LEU A 592 3.16 4.38 29.04
N PRO A 593 2.94 5.28 30.02
CA PRO A 593 1.97 5.04 31.09
C PRO A 593 0.50 5.16 30.63
N ILE A 594 0.23 5.70 29.44
CA ILE A 594 -1.12 5.88 28.92
C ILE A 594 -1.86 4.53 28.74
N LYS A 595 -3.09 4.50 29.24
CA LYS A 595 -4.08 3.44 28.97
C LYS A 595 -5.38 4.07 28.49
N ILE A 596 -5.95 3.52 27.43
CA ILE A 596 -7.18 4.04 26.80
C ILE A 596 -8.22 2.92 26.77
N SER A 597 -9.37 3.11 27.39
CA SER A 597 -10.52 2.18 27.28
C SER A 597 -11.48 2.65 26.19
N ALA A 598 -11.75 1.78 25.23
CA ALA A 598 -12.77 1.96 24.20
C ALA A 598 -14.05 1.14 24.46
N LYS A 599 -14.31 0.73 25.72
CA LYS A 599 -15.47 -0.11 26.09
C LYS A 599 -16.80 0.62 25.94
N LYS A 600 -16.88 1.82 26.53
CA LYS A 600 -18.11 2.65 26.55
C LYS A 600 -18.13 3.70 25.45
N MET A 601 -16.95 4.15 25.03
CA MET A 601 -16.79 5.23 24.06
C MET A 601 -15.53 5.01 23.23
N GLY A 602 -15.60 5.12 21.90
CA GLY A 602 -14.45 4.96 20.99
C GLY A 602 -14.84 5.09 19.52
N ASN A 603 -13.90 4.96 18.59
CA ASN A 603 -14.12 4.99 17.14
C ASN A 603 -13.98 3.58 16.53
N VAL A 604 -13.81 3.52 15.20
CA VAL A 604 -13.52 2.29 14.45
C VAL A 604 -12.31 1.48 14.95
N SER A 605 -11.34 2.11 15.61
CA SER A 605 -10.09 1.43 15.97
C SER A 605 -10.31 0.23 16.91
N ARG A 606 -11.35 0.31 17.74
CA ARG A 606 -11.72 -0.74 18.71
C ARG A 606 -12.11 -2.08 18.06
N PHE A 607 -12.33 -2.09 16.74
CA PHE A 607 -12.67 -3.27 15.95
C PHE A 607 -11.47 -3.87 15.21
N MET A 608 -10.27 -3.29 15.31
CA MET A 608 -9.08 -3.93 14.74
C MET A 608 -8.64 -5.09 15.62
N ASN A 609 -8.66 -6.30 15.07
CA ASN A 609 -8.30 -7.51 15.80
C ASN A 609 -6.79 -7.70 15.95
N HIS A 610 -6.43 -8.57 16.89
CA HIS A 610 -5.07 -9.06 17.03
C HIS A 610 -4.63 -9.92 15.84
N SER A 611 -3.36 -9.76 15.42
CA SER A 611 -2.64 -10.73 14.62
C SER A 611 -1.18 -10.85 15.04
N CYS A 612 -0.64 -12.07 15.07
CA CYS A 612 0.81 -12.31 15.23
C CYS A 612 1.61 -11.96 13.96
N SER A 613 0.95 -11.83 12.80
CA SER A 613 1.53 -11.24 11.58
C SER A 613 0.66 -10.04 11.18
N PRO A 614 0.81 -8.90 11.87
CA PRO A 614 -0.02 -7.73 11.64
C PRO A 614 0.30 -7.06 10.30
N ASN A 615 -0.63 -6.22 9.86
CA ASN A 615 -0.47 -5.28 8.75
C ASN A 615 -0.60 -3.81 9.18
N VAL A 616 -0.88 -3.56 10.47
CA VAL A 616 -0.97 -2.23 11.08
C VAL A 616 0.01 -2.11 12.25
N LEU A 617 0.67 -0.95 12.38
CA LEU A 617 1.48 -0.55 13.54
C LEU A 617 0.85 0.66 14.22
N TRP A 618 1.18 0.85 15.50
CA TRP A 618 0.84 2.07 16.24
C TRP A 618 2.09 2.92 16.49
N GLN A 619 1.90 4.24 16.52
CA GLN A 619 2.92 5.27 16.68
C GLN A 619 2.37 6.36 17.62
N PRO A 620 3.04 6.66 18.74
CA PRO A 620 2.69 7.82 19.55
C PRO A 620 2.91 9.12 18.78
N VAL A 621 1.91 10.00 18.80
CA VAL A 621 1.95 11.32 18.14
C VAL A 621 1.50 12.40 19.11
N GLN A 622 2.21 13.53 19.11
CA GLN A 622 1.91 14.67 19.96
C GLN A 622 1.68 15.92 19.10
N TYR A 623 0.55 16.61 19.29
CA TYR A 623 0.22 17.82 18.51
C TYR A 623 -0.57 18.91 19.24
N ASN A 624 -1.30 18.60 20.32
CA ASN A 624 -2.21 19.56 21.00
C ASN A 624 -1.80 19.89 22.45
N HIS A 625 -1.01 19.04 23.11
CA HIS A 625 -0.46 19.27 24.46
C HIS A 625 0.99 18.78 24.57
N GLY A 626 1.70 19.16 25.64
CA GLY A 626 3.11 18.82 25.89
C GLY A 626 3.33 17.68 26.88
N ASP A 627 2.27 16.96 27.26
CA ASP A 627 2.37 15.76 28.10
C ASP A 627 2.74 14.50 27.28
N ASP A 628 4.03 14.27 27.11
CA ASP A 628 4.59 13.11 26.40
C ASP A 628 4.27 11.75 27.06
N LYS A 629 3.72 11.76 28.28
CA LYS A 629 3.24 10.53 28.95
C LYS A 629 1.89 10.07 28.41
N HIS A 630 1.08 10.98 27.86
CA HIS A 630 -0.25 10.69 27.34
C HIS A 630 -0.45 11.13 25.88
N PRO A 631 0.42 10.71 24.96
CA PRO A 631 0.30 11.09 23.56
C PRO A 631 -0.92 10.44 22.91
N HIS A 632 -1.27 10.93 21.73
CA HIS A 632 -2.24 10.27 20.87
C HIS A 632 -1.65 8.99 20.30
N ILE A 633 -2.44 7.92 20.26
CA ILE A 633 -2.04 6.63 19.69
C ILE A 633 -2.57 6.51 18.27
N MET A 634 -1.68 6.68 17.30
CA MET A 634 -2.06 6.71 15.88
C MET A 634 -1.67 5.41 15.19
N PHE A 635 -2.57 4.85 14.37
CA PHE A 635 -2.29 3.67 13.56
C PHE A 635 -1.83 4.03 12.15
N PHE A 636 -0.81 3.29 11.69
CA PHE A 636 -0.23 3.40 10.36
C PHE A 636 -0.10 2.02 9.73
N ALA A 637 -0.15 1.95 8.40
CA ALA A 637 0.04 0.68 7.70
C ALA A 637 1.51 0.21 7.74
N LEU A 638 1.74 -1.04 8.15
CA LEU A 638 3.07 -1.68 8.09
C LEU A 638 3.49 -1.95 6.64
N ASN A 639 2.56 -2.48 5.86
CA ASN A 639 2.77 -2.93 4.48
C ASN A 639 1.77 -2.25 3.54
N HIS A 640 1.90 -2.49 2.24
CA HIS A 640 0.79 -2.21 1.33
C HIS A 640 -0.36 -3.17 1.64
N ILE A 641 -1.54 -2.63 1.94
CA ILE A 641 -2.73 -3.39 2.32
C ILE A 641 -3.71 -3.34 1.16
N ALA A 642 -4.03 -4.51 0.60
CA ALA A 642 -5.01 -4.63 -0.46
C ALA A 642 -6.44 -4.32 0.05
N PRO A 643 -7.33 -3.81 -0.81
CA PRO A 643 -8.75 -3.68 -0.51
C PRO A 643 -9.34 -4.94 0.13
N MET A 644 -10.27 -4.75 1.05
CA MET A 644 -11.01 -5.80 1.77
C MET A 644 -10.16 -6.71 2.67
N THR A 645 -8.86 -6.43 2.81
CA THR A 645 -8.00 -7.10 3.79
C THR A 645 -8.34 -6.61 5.19
N GLU A 646 -8.48 -7.54 6.14
CA GLU A 646 -8.69 -7.19 7.55
C GLU A 646 -7.48 -6.42 8.10
N LEU A 647 -7.76 -5.33 8.81
CA LEU A 647 -6.77 -4.52 9.51
C LEU A 647 -6.53 -5.12 10.89
N THR A 648 -5.27 -5.48 11.15
CA THR A 648 -4.85 -6.14 12.39
C THR A 648 -3.54 -5.56 12.90
N TYR A 649 -3.44 -5.40 14.21
CA TYR A 649 -2.21 -4.99 14.88
C TYR A 649 -1.79 -6.02 15.94
N ASP A 650 -0.53 -5.99 16.33
CA ASP A 650 -0.04 -6.84 17.42
C ASP A 650 -0.48 -6.22 18.75
N TYR A 651 -1.24 -6.97 19.55
CA TYR A 651 -1.73 -6.53 20.85
C TYR A 651 -0.64 -6.57 21.92
N GLY A 652 0.51 -7.17 21.61
CA GLY A 652 1.62 -7.38 22.54
C GLY A 652 1.83 -8.85 22.87
N VAL A 653 2.90 -9.10 23.62
CA VAL A 653 3.25 -10.43 24.13
C VAL A 653 2.80 -10.54 25.59
N VAL A 654 2.32 -11.71 25.98
CA VAL A 654 2.03 -12.04 27.38
C VAL A 654 3.33 -12.02 28.19
N GLY A 655 3.45 -11.08 29.12
CA GLY A 655 4.53 -11.02 30.12
C GLY A 655 4.08 -11.63 31.46
N GLU A 656 4.97 -11.67 32.44
CA GLU A 656 4.66 -12.20 33.78
C GLU A 656 3.47 -11.48 34.43
N GLU A 657 3.41 -10.14 34.29
CA GLU A 657 2.33 -9.29 34.83
C GLU A 657 1.00 -9.41 34.08
N THR A 658 1.00 -9.80 32.81
CA THR A 658 -0.22 -9.92 31.97
C THR A 658 -0.70 -11.35 31.79
N SER A 659 -0.04 -12.33 32.41
CA SER A 659 -0.35 -13.76 32.33
C SER A 659 -1.80 -14.10 32.67
N HIS A 660 -2.40 -13.42 33.64
CA HIS A 660 -3.81 -13.60 34.04
C HIS A 660 -4.84 -13.13 33.00
N ARG A 661 -4.42 -12.34 31.99
CA ARG A 661 -5.28 -11.80 30.93
C ARG A 661 -5.02 -12.43 29.56
N ALA A 662 -4.16 -13.45 29.49
CA ALA A 662 -3.80 -14.10 28.24
C ALA A 662 -5.02 -14.71 27.53
N LYS A 663 -5.14 -14.46 26.23
CA LYS A 663 -6.22 -14.99 25.39
C LYS A 663 -5.69 -15.87 24.26
N THR A 664 -6.47 -16.90 23.90
CA THR A 664 -6.15 -17.76 22.75
C THR A 664 -6.15 -16.96 21.45
N CYS A 665 -5.05 -17.05 20.71
CA CYS A 665 -4.89 -16.38 19.44
C CYS A 665 -5.53 -17.18 18.30
N LEU A 666 -6.48 -16.55 17.61
CA LEU A 666 -7.20 -17.11 16.46
C LEU A 666 -6.88 -16.39 15.14
N CYS A 667 -5.71 -15.73 15.06
CA CYS A 667 -5.35 -14.90 13.90
C CYS A 667 -5.08 -15.69 12.60
N GLY A 668 -4.86 -17.01 12.70
CA GLY A 668 -4.58 -17.88 11.56
C GLY A 668 -3.19 -17.73 10.94
N SER A 669 -2.29 -16.93 11.53
CA SER A 669 -0.90 -16.81 11.06
C SER A 669 -0.15 -18.15 11.19
N LEU A 670 0.71 -18.46 10.19
CA LEU A 670 1.62 -19.61 10.25
C LEU A 670 2.65 -19.50 11.40
N THR A 671 2.93 -18.26 11.84
CA THR A 671 3.80 -17.93 12.96
C THR A 671 3.02 -17.41 14.16
N CYS A 672 1.78 -17.91 14.34
CA CYS A 672 0.96 -17.60 15.50
C CYS A 672 1.66 -18.00 16.82
N ARG A 673 1.68 -17.08 17.80
CA ARG A 673 2.21 -17.33 19.15
C ARG A 673 1.30 -18.19 20.02
N GLY A 674 0.08 -18.49 19.54
CA GLY A 674 -0.93 -19.26 20.27
C GLY A 674 -1.71 -18.47 21.33
N LEU A 675 -1.06 -17.48 21.95
CA LEU A 675 -1.65 -16.59 22.96
C LEU A 675 -1.24 -15.14 22.69
N PHE A 676 -2.05 -14.19 23.19
CA PHE A 676 -1.74 -12.77 23.25
C PHE A 676 -2.26 -12.15 24.55
#